data_AF-A0A962IF59-F1
#
_entry.id   AF-A0A962IF59-F1
#
_cell.length_a   1.000
_cell.length_b   1.000
_cell.length_c   1.000
_cell.angle_alpha   90.00
_cell.angle_beta   90.00
_cell.angle_gamma   90.00
#
_symmetry.space_group_name_H-M   'P 1'
#
loop_
_entity.id
_entity.type
_entity.pdbx_description
1 polymer ?
#
loop_
_entity_poly.entity_id
_entity_poly.type
_entity_poly.pdbx_seq_one_letter_code
_entity_poly.pdbx_strand_id
1 'polypeptide(L)'
;VPRLQPLLLPGTRAPEMPVDLLAQAVQTVLQQREDLLQRARHNTQVVPLFDVLAASYAWQAIQALCGERCRAIDPVALMQQHGIAAEYRPLVERLFRLLAEDGLAQQHGGLWSLATDADQPAARDVWLAILGGAPAYLPELVLLGRCGEHLLQVLSGELECDALLEPAKSSTHEHWQDSAPTFRAVNLGLAEVLVQLVQDWPDNRRLRILELGGDGTLTHALLPVLPTAYCDYVFASAQPELLEALQAEFDEYACFSTALLEAGFRGEGYEALREQPFDVLLSGDALQVWNDAVSGLMRLKHLLKPQGLLAMANAADSRLFDLTQGLRPQWWVALENAENEVTGKAWVSRLFSPDEWRSQLAQAGFTAVEHVFEPQDTFHGSAFLTLALADTVVPAMLEQGSVVSAGPDAAPDGAVSTEVRQTQGWLILADGSGYSRRLAERLQAALQARDMACELAFGLEGLRLERFAEIVQLSGLPEPGVETRTGTLQHLQENGPTLTLALVQQLDRLGISPRLWLVTLGATGLDGGAVELSQAPLWGLGRVLMNEHPDLDCHLLDLQPALSEAQAAQLLWQEFCHGDGETEVLLGVQRRQVLRMRRVGGLTQTPDDERPQVTLDFTAPGPLKNLYWRALPGQDLQPDEVEILPLAAGLNFRDVMYAMGLLSDEAVENGFAGAALGMELSGAVMRVGAAVRDFQPGDA
;
A
#
# COMPACT_ATOMS: atom_id res chain seq x y z
N VAL A 1 -26.41 0.15 -0.37
CA VAL A 1 -27.07 1.49 -0.42
C VAL A 1 -26.01 2.51 -0.76
N PRO A 2 -26.16 3.33 -1.80
CA PRO A 2 -25.22 4.40 -2.10
C PRO A 2 -25.25 5.43 -0.96
N ARG A 3 -24.09 5.77 -0.42
CA ARG A 3 -23.94 6.80 0.62
C ARG A 3 -22.88 7.80 0.17
N LEU A 4 -23.11 9.06 0.48
CA LEU A 4 -22.19 10.17 0.19
C LEU A 4 -21.09 10.17 1.25
N GLN A 5 -19.82 10.07 0.84
CA GLN A 5 -18.68 10.15 1.76
C GLN A 5 -17.93 11.47 1.55
N PRO A 6 -17.45 12.14 2.62
CA PRO A 6 -16.47 13.21 2.50
C PRO A 6 -15.26 12.73 1.72
N LEU A 7 -14.89 13.53 0.74
CA LEU A 7 -13.71 13.43 -0.05
C LEU A 7 -12.66 14.29 0.61
N LEU A 8 -11.52 13.66 0.73
CA LEU A 8 -10.45 14.07 1.58
C LEU A 8 -9.35 14.58 0.67
N LEU A 9 -8.98 15.84 0.85
CA LEU A 9 -8.02 16.47 -0.06
C LEU A 9 -6.61 15.98 0.29
N PRO A 10 -5.76 15.69 -0.71
CA PRO A 10 -4.33 15.50 -0.46
C PRO A 10 -3.75 16.85 -0.02
N GLY A 11 -3.52 17.00 1.28
CA GLY A 11 -2.87 18.21 1.79
C GLY A 11 -1.41 18.30 1.31
N THR A 12 -0.94 19.52 1.07
CA THR A 12 0.41 19.83 0.54
C THR A 12 1.55 19.64 1.56
N ARG A 13 1.22 19.42 2.83
CA ARG A 13 2.13 19.17 3.96
C ARG A 13 1.53 18.07 4.83
N ALA A 14 2.31 17.15 5.37
CA ALA A 14 1.78 16.18 6.33
C ALA A 14 1.20 16.88 7.59
N PRO A 15 0.21 16.30 8.29
CA PRO A 15 -0.20 16.82 9.59
C PRO A 15 0.95 16.72 10.60
N GLU A 16 0.82 17.44 11.71
CA GLU A 16 1.79 17.33 12.80
C GLU A 16 1.71 15.93 13.40
N MET A 17 2.82 15.19 13.37
CA MET A 17 2.93 13.83 13.87
C MET A 17 3.84 13.81 15.11
N PRO A 18 3.33 13.50 16.31
CA PRO A 18 4.12 13.49 17.54
C PRO A 18 4.97 12.22 17.61
N VAL A 19 6.19 12.27 17.07
CA VAL A 19 7.09 11.11 16.96
C VAL A 19 7.40 10.48 18.32
N ASP A 20 7.54 11.29 19.37
CA ASP A 20 7.78 10.85 20.74
C ASP A 20 6.61 10.05 21.31
N LEU A 21 5.37 10.45 21.01
CA LEU A 21 4.17 9.71 21.41
C LEU A 21 4.01 8.42 20.62
N LEU A 22 4.30 8.43 19.31
CA LEU A 22 4.31 7.22 18.48
C LEU A 22 5.34 6.21 19.02
N ALA A 23 6.54 6.67 19.36
CA ALA A 23 7.58 5.85 19.96
C ALA A 23 7.12 5.22 21.29
N GLN A 24 6.47 6.00 22.16
CA GLN A 24 5.92 5.51 23.44
C GLN A 24 4.79 4.49 23.24
N ALA A 25 3.92 4.70 22.24
CA ALA A 25 2.85 3.76 21.91
C ALA A 25 3.42 2.41 21.46
N VAL A 26 4.44 2.43 20.60
CA VAL A 26 5.16 1.21 20.19
C VAL A 26 5.74 0.48 21.40
N GLN A 27 6.48 1.17 22.28
CA GLN A 27 7.04 0.55 23.49
C GLN A 27 5.95 -0.08 24.38
N THR A 28 4.83 0.62 24.53
CA THR A 28 3.69 0.16 25.31
C THR A 28 3.10 -1.12 24.74
N VAL A 29 2.89 -1.18 23.42
CA VAL A 29 2.34 -2.37 22.75
C VAL A 29 3.31 -3.55 22.81
N LEU A 30 4.61 -3.31 22.60
CA LEU A 30 5.62 -4.36 22.75
C LEU A 30 5.61 -4.93 24.18
N GLN A 31 5.50 -4.08 25.20
CA GLN A 31 5.41 -4.52 26.59
C GLN A 31 4.10 -5.29 26.89
N GLN A 32 2.97 -4.86 26.35
CA GLN A 32 1.68 -5.55 26.49
C GLN A 32 1.65 -6.90 25.80
N ARG A 33 2.46 -7.08 24.75
CA ARG A 33 2.54 -8.31 23.95
C ARG A 33 3.69 -9.24 24.38
N GLU A 34 4.35 -8.97 25.52
CA GLU A 34 5.49 -9.76 25.99
C GLU A 34 5.16 -11.25 26.14
N ASP A 35 3.95 -11.62 26.58
CA ASP A 35 3.54 -13.02 26.70
C ASP A 35 3.56 -13.78 25.35
N LEU A 36 3.30 -13.05 24.25
CA LEU A 36 3.31 -13.57 22.89
C LEU A 36 4.71 -13.51 22.26
N LEU A 37 5.45 -12.44 22.51
CA LEU A 37 6.76 -12.19 21.91
C LEU A 37 7.91 -12.93 22.63
N GLN A 38 7.76 -13.20 23.93
CA GLN A 38 8.74 -13.85 24.80
C GLN A 38 10.16 -13.22 24.70
N ARG A 39 10.27 -11.88 24.69
CA ARG A 39 11.53 -11.17 24.41
C ARG A 39 12.58 -11.37 25.50
N ALA A 40 12.16 -11.47 26.76
CA ALA A 40 13.09 -11.80 27.84
C ALA A 40 13.79 -13.16 27.58
N ARG A 41 13.03 -14.16 27.12
CA ARG A 41 13.55 -15.48 26.77
C ARG A 41 14.43 -15.44 25.52
N HIS A 42 13.99 -14.69 24.50
CA HIS A 42 14.76 -14.48 23.28
C HIS A 42 16.19 -14.00 23.59
N ASN A 43 16.30 -12.86 24.29
CA ASN A 43 17.58 -12.20 24.54
C ASN A 43 18.47 -12.97 25.52
N THR A 44 17.91 -13.57 26.56
CA THR A 44 18.71 -14.18 27.64
C THR A 44 19.02 -15.66 27.44
N GLN A 45 18.21 -16.38 26.65
CA GLN A 45 18.34 -17.84 26.50
C GLN A 45 18.59 -18.27 25.06
N VAL A 46 17.94 -17.63 24.08
CA VAL A 46 17.96 -18.14 22.69
C VAL A 46 19.07 -17.50 21.87
N VAL A 47 19.20 -16.17 21.87
CA VAL A 47 20.27 -15.47 21.13
C VAL A 47 21.68 -15.99 21.49
N PRO A 48 22.03 -16.22 22.78
CA PRO A 48 23.33 -16.81 23.12
C PRO A 48 23.56 -18.21 22.52
N LEU A 49 22.50 -19.00 22.32
CA LEU A 49 22.63 -20.31 21.66
C LEU A 49 22.89 -20.16 20.16
N PHE A 50 22.32 -19.13 19.51
CA PHE A 50 22.67 -18.78 18.13
C PHE A 50 24.13 -18.34 18.01
N ASP A 51 24.65 -17.58 18.97
CA ASP A 51 26.06 -17.19 19.01
C ASP A 51 26.99 -18.40 19.15
N VAL A 52 26.63 -19.36 20.01
CA VAL A 52 27.35 -20.63 20.17
C VAL A 52 27.27 -21.48 18.90
N LEU A 53 26.11 -21.54 18.24
CA LEU A 53 25.94 -22.26 16.98
C LEU A 53 26.82 -21.64 15.88
N ALA A 54 26.82 -20.32 15.76
CA ALA A 54 27.68 -19.58 14.84
C ALA A 54 29.17 -19.85 15.10
N ALA A 55 29.59 -19.78 16.36
CA ALA A 55 30.96 -20.11 16.77
C ALA A 55 31.35 -21.54 16.43
N SER A 56 30.41 -22.49 16.56
CA SER A 56 30.64 -23.90 16.24
C SER A 56 30.87 -24.11 14.74
N TYR A 57 30.10 -23.45 13.88
CA TYR A 57 30.34 -23.48 12.43
C TYR A 57 31.66 -22.79 12.04
N ALA A 58 31.96 -21.63 12.63
CA ALA A 58 33.22 -20.93 12.41
C ALA A 58 34.42 -21.79 12.81
N TRP A 59 34.34 -22.45 13.96
CA TRP A 59 35.37 -23.36 14.46
C TRP A 59 35.61 -24.51 13.50
N GLN A 60 34.55 -25.20 13.07
CA GLN A 60 34.63 -26.33 12.14
C GLN A 60 35.26 -25.92 10.80
N ALA A 61 34.84 -24.77 10.24
CA ALA A 61 35.38 -24.27 8.98
C ALA A 61 36.86 -23.88 9.10
N ILE A 62 37.23 -23.11 10.12
CA ILE A 62 38.63 -22.67 10.32
C ILE A 62 39.54 -23.87 10.64
N GLN A 63 39.07 -24.82 11.44
CA GLN A 63 39.82 -26.05 11.73
C GLN A 63 40.04 -26.88 10.45
N ALA A 64 39.03 -27.01 9.59
CA ALA A 64 39.15 -27.72 8.32
C ALA A 64 40.16 -27.04 7.37
N LEU A 65 40.18 -25.71 7.31
CA LEU A 65 41.16 -24.96 6.52
C LEU A 65 42.58 -25.08 7.09
N CYS A 66 42.73 -25.05 8.41
CA CYS A 66 44.05 -25.08 9.06
C CYS A 66 44.66 -26.49 9.15
N GLY A 67 43.84 -27.55 9.12
CA GLY A 67 44.29 -28.93 9.33
C GLY A 67 44.96 -29.08 10.70
N GLU A 68 46.17 -29.66 10.73
CA GLU A 68 46.95 -29.83 11.97
C GLU A 68 47.63 -28.53 12.47
N ARG A 69 47.56 -27.43 11.72
CA ARG A 69 48.25 -26.18 12.06
C ARG A 69 47.43 -25.35 13.06
N CYS A 70 47.88 -25.30 14.31
CA CYS A 70 47.21 -24.48 15.36
C CYS A 70 47.90 -23.14 15.68
N ARG A 71 49.04 -22.80 15.05
CA ARG A 71 49.83 -21.60 15.39
C ARG A 71 50.36 -20.85 14.18
N ALA A 72 50.61 -19.55 14.38
CA ALA A 72 51.22 -18.64 13.41
C ALA A 72 50.49 -18.66 12.05
N ILE A 73 49.17 -18.63 12.06
CA ILE A 73 48.30 -18.71 10.89
C ILE A 73 48.13 -17.30 10.31
N ASP A 74 48.52 -17.11 9.05
CA ASP A 74 48.23 -15.90 8.29
C ASP A 74 46.94 -16.15 7.46
N PRO A 75 45.85 -15.42 7.70
CA PRO A 75 44.59 -15.61 6.97
C PRO A 75 44.75 -15.45 5.46
N VAL A 76 45.60 -14.53 4.99
CA VAL A 76 45.79 -14.29 3.55
C VAL A 76 46.53 -15.47 2.91
N ALA A 77 47.58 -15.98 3.57
CA ALA A 77 48.29 -17.15 3.10
C ALA A 77 47.40 -18.41 3.14
N LEU A 78 46.54 -18.54 4.15
CA LEU A 78 45.57 -19.64 4.27
C LEU A 78 44.57 -19.62 3.10
N MET A 79 44.03 -18.45 2.77
CA MET A 79 43.13 -18.29 1.61
C MET A 79 43.83 -18.67 0.30
N GLN A 80 45.06 -18.20 0.07
CA GLN A 80 45.83 -18.51 -1.14
C GLN A 80 46.10 -20.02 -1.27
N GLN A 81 46.40 -20.70 -0.16
CA GLN A 81 46.65 -22.14 -0.15
C GLN A 81 45.42 -22.94 -0.62
N HIS A 82 44.21 -22.51 -0.24
CA HIS A 82 42.95 -23.18 -0.56
C HIS A 82 42.23 -22.60 -1.78
N GLY A 83 42.85 -21.64 -2.48
CA GLY A 83 42.24 -21.00 -3.66
C GLY A 83 41.01 -20.14 -3.35
N ILE A 84 40.85 -19.69 -2.10
CA ILE A 84 39.73 -18.83 -1.69
C ILE A 84 39.91 -17.45 -2.30
N ALA A 85 38.85 -16.94 -2.96
CA ALA A 85 38.88 -15.63 -3.61
C ALA A 85 39.14 -14.49 -2.61
N ALA A 86 39.90 -13.47 -3.04
CA ALA A 86 40.32 -12.36 -2.17
C ALA A 86 39.15 -11.54 -1.59
N GLU A 87 37.99 -11.56 -2.26
CA GLU A 87 36.75 -10.92 -1.81
C GLU A 87 36.15 -11.53 -0.55
N TYR A 88 36.47 -12.78 -0.22
CA TYR A 88 36.06 -13.45 1.04
C TYR A 88 36.97 -13.15 2.23
N ARG A 89 38.01 -12.33 2.05
CA ARG A 89 38.93 -11.94 3.13
C ARG A 89 38.19 -11.36 4.35
N PRO A 90 37.20 -10.46 4.21
CA PRO A 90 36.49 -9.90 5.35
C PRO A 90 35.80 -10.98 6.20
N LEU A 91 35.14 -11.94 5.54
CA LEU A 91 34.47 -13.05 6.19
C LEU A 91 35.49 -13.95 6.93
N VAL A 92 36.57 -14.37 6.27
CA VAL A 92 37.60 -15.21 6.92
C VAL A 92 38.22 -14.53 8.13
N GLU A 93 38.56 -13.24 8.03
CA GLU A 93 39.05 -12.45 9.17
C GLU A 93 37.98 -12.28 10.26
N ARG A 94 36.70 -12.21 9.91
CA ARG A 94 35.60 -12.21 10.88
C ARG A 94 35.48 -13.54 11.62
N LEU A 95 35.61 -14.68 10.94
CA LEU A 95 35.58 -16.00 11.58
C LEU A 95 36.67 -16.13 12.66
N PHE A 96 37.90 -15.70 12.37
CA PHE A 96 38.98 -15.67 13.37
C PHE A 96 38.66 -14.74 14.55
N ARG A 97 38.10 -13.56 14.29
CA ARG A 97 37.68 -12.62 15.35
C ARG A 97 36.58 -13.21 16.22
N LEU A 98 35.56 -13.85 15.63
CA LEU A 98 34.48 -14.53 16.35
C LEU A 98 35.05 -15.59 17.28
N LEU A 99 35.97 -16.43 16.79
CA LEU A 99 36.66 -17.42 17.63
C LEU A 99 37.49 -16.77 18.75
N ALA A 100 38.11 -15.61 18.52
CA ALA A 100 38.83 -14.91 19.58
C ALA A 100 37.93 -14.28 20.64
N GLU A 101 36.76 -13.79 20.27
CA GLU A 101 35.75 -13.30 21.22
C GLU A 101 35.36 -14.41 22.22
N ASP A 102 35.34 -15.67 21.77
CA ASP A 102 35.04 -16.84 22.61
C ASP A 102 36.29 -17.47 23.25
N GLY A 103 37.47 -16.86 23.07
CA GLY A 103 38.73 -17.38 23.60
C GLY A 103 39.29 -18.63 22.89
N LEU A 104 38.70 -19.01 21.74
CA LEU A 104 39.12 -20.13 20.89
C LEU A 104 40.26 -19.78 19.93
N ALA A 105 40.52 -18.49 19.71
CA ALA A 105 41.66 -18.01 18.93
C ALA A 105 42.33 -16.81 19.61
N GLN A 106 43.59 -16.56 19.26
CA GLN A 106 44.36 -15.40 19.72
C GLN A 106 45.18 -14.83 18.57
N GLN A 107 45.30 -13.51 18.52
CA GLN A 107 46.09 -12.80 17.51
C GLN A 107 47.36 -12.21 18.15
N HIS A 108 48.52 -12.50 17.56
CA HIS A 108 49.82 -11.98 17.96
C HIS A 108 50.64 -11.60 16.74
N GLY A 109 51.02 -10.32 16.62
CA GLY A 109 51.86 -9.83 15.50
C GLY A 109 51.23 -10.06 14.12
N GLY A 110 49.90 -9.93 14.01
CA GLY A 110 49.15 -10.14 12.76
C GLY A 110 48.86 -11.61 12.42
N LEU A 111 49.44 -12.55 13.16
CA LEU A 111 49.23 -13.99 12.99
C LEU A 111 48.28 -14.54 14.06
N TRP A 112 47.52 -15.57 13.68
CA TRP A 112 46.54 -16.22 14.53
C TRP A 112 47.05 -17.55 15.11
N SER A 113 46.57 -17.88 16.31
CA SER A 113 46.74 -19.20 16.91
C SER A 113 45.39 -19.69 17.44
N LEU A 114 45.07 -20.94 17.18
CA LEU A 114 43.85 -21.62 17.66
C LEU A 114 44.12 -22.29 19.00
N ALA A 115 43.08 -22.42 19.82
CA ALA A 115 43.09 -23.23 21.02
C ALA A 115 43.46 -24.69 20.68
N THR A 116 44.20 -25.33 21.57
CA THR A 116 44.67 -26.72 21.37
C THR A 116 43.72 -27.76 21.97
N ASP A 117 43.03 -27.38 23.05
CA ASP A 117 41.96 -28.17 23.69
C ASP A 117 40.69 -27.31 23.74
N ALA A 118 39.96 -27.23 22.62
CA ALA A 118 38.67 -26.53 22.57
C ALA A 118 37.53 -27.52 22.90
N ASP A 119 36.80 -27.24 23.98
CA ASP A 119 35.57 -27.98 24.32
C ASP A 119 34.36 -27.37 23.61
N GLN A 120 34.46 -27.26 22.27
CA GLN A 120 33.39 -26.68 21.45
C GLN A 120 32.36 -27.76 21.10
N PRO A 121 31.06 -27.55 21.37
CA PRO A 121 30.04 -28.51 20.98
C PRO A 121 29.95 -28.63 19.45
N ALA A 122 29.50 -29.79 18.97
CA ALA A 122 29.23 -29.93 17.54
C ALA A 122 28.06 -29.04 17.13
N ALA A 123 28.19 -28.30 16.03
CA ALA A 123 27.16 -27.39 15.53
C ALA A 123 25.78 -28.08 15.40
N ARG A 124 25.76 -29.33 14.91
CA ARG A 124 24.54 -30.15 14.82
C ARG A 124 23.85 -30.38 16.17
N ASP A 125 24.60 -30.60 17.24
CA ASP A 125 24.03 -30.85 18.57
C ASP A 125 23.40 -29.57 19.13
N VAL A 126 24.07 -28.43 18.94
CA VAL A 126 23.53 -27.11 19.30
C VAL A 126 22.27 -26.80 18.49
N TRP A 127 22.29 -27.07 17.17
CA TRP A 127 21.15 -26.89 16.28
C TRP A 127 19.93 -27.71 16.75
N LEU A 128 20.12 -28.99 17.07
CA LEU A 128 19.05 -29.86 17.59
C LEU A 128 18.54 -29.40 18.96
N ALA A 129 19.43 -28.88 19.82
CA ALA A 129 19.06 -28.34 21.12
C ALA A 129 18.17 -27.09 20.98
N ILE A 130 18.50 -26.16 20.07
CA ILE A 130 17.67 -24.97 19.83
C ILE A 130 16.33 -25.38 19.22
N LEU A 131 16.31 -26.29 18.23
CA LEU A 131 15.06 -26.76 17.62
C LEU A 131 14.12 -27.38 18.66
N GLY A 132 14.65 -28.23 19.55
CA GLY A 132 13.87 -28.87 20.61
C GLY A 132 13.41 -27.90 21.70
N GLY A 133 14.22 -26.90 22.04
CA GLY A 133 13.92 -25.93 23.10
C GLY A 133 13.06 -24.74 22.63
N ALA A 134 13.22 -24.29 21.39
CA ALA A 134 12.69 -23.04 20.86
C ALA A 134 12.24 -23.20 19.38
N PRO A 135 11.20 -24.01 19.10
CA PRO A 135 10.79 -24.33 17.73
C PRO A 135 10.27 -23.13 16.91
N ALA A 136 9.87 -22.04 17.57
CA ALA A 136 9.46 -20.80 16.90
C ALA A 136 10.60 -20.13 16.11
N TYR A 137 11.85 -20.53 16.35
CA TYR A 137 13.06 -20.01 15.71
C TYR A 137 13.51 -20.84 14.51
N LEU A 138 12.63 -21.72 14.01
CA LEU A 138 12.92 -22.55 12.86
C LEU A 138 13.39 -21.74 11.63
N PRO A 139 12.82 -20.56 11.29
CA PRO A 139 13.29 -19.77 10.16
C PRO A 139 14.78 -19.39 10.28
N GLU A 140 15.20 -18.84 11.41
CA GLU A 140 16.61 -18.47 11.66
C GLU A 140 17.51 -19.70 11.70
N LEU A 141 17.05 -20.80 12.33
CA LEU A 141 17.81 -22.04 12.44
C LEU A 141 18.05 -22.72 11.08
N VAL A 142 17.03 -22.73 10.22
CA VAL A 142 17.17 -23.34 8.88
C VAL A 142 18.17 -22.56 8.08
N LEU A 143 18.10 -21.22 8.08
CA LEU A 143 19.01 -20.44 7.26
C LEU A 143 20.43 -20.42 7.84
N LEU A 144 20.63 -20.22 9.15
CA LEU A 144 21.96 -20.34 9.75
C LEU A 144 22.54 -21.74 9.58
N GLY A 145 21.72 -22.78 9.75
CA GLY A 145 22.15 -24.17 9.55
C GLY A 145 22.63 -24.44 8.13
N ARG A 146 21.87 -24.00 7.11
CA ARG A 146 22.27 -24.12 5.71
C ARG A 146 23.55 -23.36 5.40
N CYS A 147 23.64 -22.10 5.84
CA CYS A 147 24.83 -21.29 5.61
C CYS A 147 26.06 -21.85 6.32
N GLY A 148 25.92 -22.29 7.58
CA GLY A 148 27.00 -22.85 8.39
C GLY A 148 27.53 -24.18 7.86
N GLU A 149 26.65 -25.14 7.54
CA GLU A 149 27.04 -26.46 7.01
C GLU A 149 27.75 -26.35 5.65
N HIS A 150 27.39 -25.37 4.83
CA HIS A 150 27.96 -25.15 3.50
C HIS A 150 29.02 -24.05 3.44
N LEU A 151 29.46 -23.51 4.58
CA LEU A 151 30.38 -22.36 4.67
C LEU A 151 31.68 -22.58 3.88
N LEU A 152 32.28 -23.76 3.98
CA LEU A 152 33.51 -24.08 3.23
C LEU A 152 33.29 -24.15 1.72
N GLN A 153 32.15 -24.66 1.28
CA GLN A 153 31.81 -24.77 -0.14
C GLN A 153 31.57 -23.39 -0.76
N VAL A 154 31.02 -22.45 0.02
CA VAL A 154 30.91 -21.05 -0.38
C VAL A 154 32.30 -20.40 -0.47
N LEU A 155 33.14 -20.58 0.56
CA LEU A 155 34.50 -20.02 0.57
C LEU A 155 35.38 -20.57 -0.56
N SER A 156 35.22 -21.84 -0.95
CA SER A 156 35.95 -22.45 -2.06
C SER A 156 35.36 -22.10 -3.44
N GLY A 157 34.21 -21.44 -3.51
CA GLY A 157 33.49 -21.15 -4.75
C GLY A 157 32.80 -22.36 -5.38
N GLU A 158 32.66 -23.47 -4.65
CA GLU A 158 31.90 -24.65 -5.09
C GLU A 158 30.38 -24.41 -5.08
N LEU A 159 29.91 -23.51 -4.22
CA LEU A 159 28.50 -23.18 -4.06
C LEU A 159 28.29 -21.67 -3.99
N GLU A 160 27.35 -21.16 -4.80
CA GLU A 160 26.94 -19.76 -4.78
C GLU A 160 26.14 -19.44 -3.52
N CYS A 161 26.46 -18.33 -2.85
CA CYS A 161 25.85 -17.95 -1.58
C CYS A 161 24.33 -17.66 -1.70
N ASP A 162 23.88 -17.05 -2.80
CA ASP A 162 22.45 -16.73 -2.99
C ASP A 162 21.58 -17.98 -3.11
N ALA A 163 22.12 -19.12 -3.57
CA ALA A 163 21.39 -20.39 -3.58
C ALA A 163 21.08 -20.89 -2.14
N LEU A 164 21.85 -20.44 -1.14
CA LEU A 164 21.61 -20.70 0.27
C LEU A 164 20.65 -19.68 0.88
N LEU A 165 20.89 -18.40 0.64
CA LEU A 165 20.15 -17.29 1.25
C LEU A 165 18.72 -17.17 0.72
N GLU A 166 18.56 -17.34 -0.58
CA GLU A 166 17.29 -17.18 -1.33
C GLU A 166 17.12 -18.36 -2.31
N PRO A 167 16.94 -19.59 -1.80
CA PRO A 167 16.72 -20.76 -2.65
C PRO A 167 15.49 -20.59 -3.55
N ALA A 168 15.67 -20.86 -4.84
CA ALA A 168 14.54 -20.90 -5.77
C ALA A 168 13.45 -21.87 -5.29
N LYS A 169 12.19 -21.41 -5.28
CA LYS A 169 10.98 -22.18 -4.89
C LYS A 169 10.89 -22.53 -3.39
N SER A 170 11.44 -21.71 -2.50
CA SER A 170 11.23 -21.87 -1.06
C SER A 170 10.94 -20.53 -0.39
N SER A 171 9.90 -20.49 0.44
CA SER A 171 9.47 -19.33 1.22
C SER A 171 10.31 -19.10 2.49
N THR A 172 11.50 -19.69 2.59
CA THR A 172 12.31 -19.60 3.83
C THR A 172 12.75 -18.17 4.13
N HIS A 173 13.09 -17.41 3.10
CA HIS A 173 13.48 -16.01 3.24
C HIS A 173 12.29 -15.16 3.70
N GLU A 174 11.12 -15.36 3.09
CA GLU A 174 9.85 -14.71 3.46
C GLU A 174 9.49 -15.04 4.92
N HIS A 175 9.50 -16.32 5.29
CA HIS A 175 9.25 -16.73 6.67
C HIS A 175 10.25 -16.17 7.69
N TRP A 176 11.49 -15.92 7.28
CA TRP A 176 12.42 -15.18 8.13
C TRP A 176 11.92 -13.75 8.31
N GLN A 177 11.72 -12.99 7.23
CA GLN A 177 11.33 -11.58 7.35
C GLN A 177 9.99 -11.38 8.08
N ASP A 178 9.00 -12.25 7.82
CA ASP A 178 7.68 -12.22 8.42
C ASP A 178 7.68 -12.67 9.89
N SER A 179 8.05 -13.93 10.09
CA SER A 179 7.67 -14.70 11.28
C SER A 179 8.81 -14.94 12.27
N ALA A 180 10.07 -14.67 11.86
CA ALA A 180 11.23 -14.86 12.72
C ALA A 180 11.08 -14.02 14.00
N PRO A 181 11.24 -14.62 15.18
CA PRO A 181 11.31 -13.87 16.43
C PRO A 181 12.32 -12.72 16.39
N THR A 182 13.38 -12.81 15.59
CA THR A 182 14.37 -11.73 15.38
C THR A 182 13.75 -10.41 14.87
N PHE A 183 12.76 -10.45 13.96
CA PHE A 183 12.16 -9.24 13.37
C PHE A 183 10.71 -8.99 13.78
N ARG A 184 10.06 -9.98 14.39
CA ARG A 184 8.64 -9.90 14.77
C ARG A 184 8.27 -8.66 15.60
N ALA A 185 9.13 -8.26 16.53
CA ALA A 185 8.88 -7.10 17.37
C ALA A 185 8.93 -5.78 16.57
N VAL A 186 9.91 -5.63 15.67
CA VAL A 186 10.01 -4.42 14.85
C VAL A 186 8.89 -4.34 13.81
N ASN A 187 8.47 -5.47 13.22
CA ASN A 187 7.32 -5.53 12.31
C ASN A 187 6.02 -5.12 13.03
N LEU A 188 5.81 -5.63 14.25
CA LEU A 188 4.69 -5.21 15.09
C LEU A 188 4.75 -3.72 15.45
N GLY A 189 5.96 -3.20 15.72
CA GLY A 189 6.17 -1.78 15.98
C GLY A 189 5.83 -0.90 14.79
N LEU A 190 6.23 -1.28 13.57
CA LEU A 190 5.85 -0.58 12.33
C LEU A 190 4.34 -0.58 12.13
N ALA A 191 3.69 -1.72 12.36
CA ALA A 191 2.23 -1.81 12.27
C ALA A 191 1.55 -0.89 13.29
N GLU A 192 2.04 -0.86 14.54
CA GLU A 192 1.50 -0.02 15.59
C GLU A 192 1.63 1.48 15.29
N VAL A 193 2.73 1.92 14.68
CA VAL A 193 2.90 3.32 14.25
C VAL A 193 1.75 3.74 13.33
N LEU A 194 1.39 2.92 12.34
CA LEU A 194 0.29 3.24 11.43
C LEU A 194 -1.07 3.14 12.12
N VAL A 195 -1.29 2.16 12.98
CA VAL A 195 -2.55 2.04 13.74
C VAL A 195 -2.80 3.30 14.58
N GLN A 196 -1.77 3.82 15.25
CA GLN A 196 -1.87 5.07 16.03
C GLN A 196 -2.12 6.28 15.13
N LEU A 197 -1.37 6.40 14.02
CA LEU A 197 -1.55 7.51 13.08
C LEU A 197 -2.95 7.56 12.48
N VAL A 198 -3.52 6.39 12.16
CA VAL A 198 -4.87 6.29 11.60
C VAL A 198 -5.95 6.72 12.59
N GLN A 199 -5.78 6.44 13.89
CA GLN A 199 -6.76 6.79 14.92
C GLN A 199 -6.90 8.31 15.08
N ASP A 200 -5.79 9.03 14.99
CA ASP A 200 -5.73 10.48 15.15
C ASP A 200 -5.68 11.24 13.81
N TRP A 201 -5.87 10.54 12.68
CA TRP A 201 -5.74 11.14 11.37
C TRP A 201 -6.85 12.17 11.09
N PRO A 202 -6.55 13.36 10.54
CA PRO A 202 -7.57 14.36 10.27
C PRO A 202 -8.66 13.89 9.28
N ASP A 203 -9.92 13.98 9.71
CA ASP A 203 -11.14 13.58 8.99
C ASP A 203 -11.36 14.26 7.61
N ASN A 204 -10.53 15.22 7.22
CA ASN A 204 -10.62 15.96 5.96
C ASN A 204 -9.46 15.70 4.98
N ARG A 205 -8.62 14.70 5.26
CA ARG A 205 -7.41 14.40 4.46
C ARG A 205 -7.18 12.93 4.22
N ARG A 206 -6.77 12.56 3.00
CA ARG A 206 -6.29 11.19 2.72
C ARG A 206 -4.92 10.99 3.35
N LEU A 207 -4.70 9.80 3.89
CA LEU A 207 -3.40 9.32 4.34
C LEU A 207 -2.73 8.59 3.18
N ARG A 208 -1.56 9.06 2.72
CA ARG A 208 -0.79 8.35 1.69
C ARG A 208 0.42 7.66 2.31
N ILE A 209 0.51 6.35 2.11
CA ILE A 209 1.54 5.46 2.65
C ILE A 209 2.31 4.86 1.48
N LEU A 210 3.64 4.94 1.55
CA LEU A 210 4.55 4.22 0.66
C LEU A 210 5.29 3.16 1.47
N GLU A 211 5.13 1.89 1.14
CA GLU A 211 5.98 0.81 1.65
C GLU A 211 7.11 0.53 0.67
N LEU A 212 8.35 0.49 1.16
CA LEU A 212 9.54 0.17 0.38
C LEU A 212 9.98 -1.28 0.60
N GLY A 213 10.13 -2.01 -0.50
CA GLY A 213 10.80 -3.30 -0.55
C GLY A 213 10.14 -4.37 0.32
N GLY A 214 10.92 -5.40 0.65
CA GLY A 214 10.46 -6.57 1.42
C GLY A 214 9.68 -7.58 0.57
N ASP A 215 8.99 -8.49 1.26
CA ASP A 215 8.21 -9.60 0.72
C ASP A 215 6.69 -9.36 0.77
N GLY A 216 6.25 -8.17 1.19
CA GLY A 216 4.83 -7.84 1.38
C GLY A 216 4.29 -8.18 2.77
N THR A 217 5.11 -8.67 3.72
CA THR A 217 4.71 -8.96 5.10
C THR A 217 3.92 -7.82 5.75
N LEU A 218 4.44 -6.60 5.70
CA LEU A 218 3.75 -5.45 6.31
C LEU A 218 2.47 -5.13 5.57
N THR A 219 2.46 -5.25 4.23
CA THR A 219 1.24 -5.13 3.43
C THR A 219 0.14 -6.09 3.93
N HIS A 220 0.43 -7.38 4.14
CA HIS A 220 -0.53 -8.35 4.70
C HIS A 220 -1.01 -7.96 6.10
N ALA A 221 -0.13 -7.42 6.95
CA ALA A 221 -0.48 -7.03 8.30
C ALA A 221 -1.32 -5.74 8.36
N LEU A 222 -1.08 -4.79 7.45
CA LEU A 222 -1.62 -3.43 7.48
C LEU A 222 -2.92 -3.29 6.70
N LEU A 223 -2.99 -3.78 5.46
CA LEU A 223 -4.16 -3.56 4.61
C LEU A 223 -5.51 -3.96 5.26
N PRO A 224 -5.62 -5.09 5.99
CA PRO A 224 -6.88 -5.47 6.63
C PRO A 224 -7.35 -4.54 7.75
N VAL A 225 -6.44 -3.79 8.37
CA VAL A 225 -6.74 -2.89 9.50
C VAL A 225 -6.77 -1.42 9.09
N LEU A 226 -6.26 -1.08 7.90
CA LEU A 226 -6.29 0.27 7.38
C LEU A 226 -7.70 0.65 6.89
N PRO A 227 -8.13 1.90 7.10
CA PRO A 227 -9.42 2.39 6.64
C PRO A 227 -9.33 2.71 5.15
N THR A 228 -9.65 1.71 4.33
CA THR A 228 -9.58 1.75 2.85
C THR A 228 -10.32 2.93 2.21
N ALA A 229 -11.29 3.53 2.91
CA ALA A 229 -12.03 4.69 2.44
C ALA A 229 -11.19 5.98 2.37
N TYR A 230 -10.07 6.08 3.11
CA TYR A 230 -9.28 7.30 3.20
C TYR A 230 -7.77 7.13 3.23
N CYS A 231 -7.28 5.94 2.90
CA CYS A 231 -5.86 5.69 2.72
C CYS A 231 -5.54 5.41 1.24
N ASP A 232 -4.36 5.83 0.78
CA ASP A 232 -3.70 5.29 -0.40
C ASP A 232 -2.46 4.55 0.07
N TYR A 233 -2.34 3.27 -0.27
CA TYR A 233 -1.24 2.40 0.09
C TYR A 233 -0.51 1.98 -1.17
N VAL A 234 0.74 2.39 -1.30
CA VAL A 234 1.58 2.05 -2.44
C VAL A 234 2.70 1.13 -1.97
N PHE A 235 2.75 -0.08 -2.50
CA PHE A 235 3.90 -0.97 -2.28
C PHE A 235 4.89 -0.82 -3.43
N ALA A 236 6.15 -0.55 -3.13
CA ALA A 236 7.18 -0.30 -4.14
C ALA A 236 8.37 -1.25 -4.02
N SER A 237 8.72 -1.93 -5.10
CA SER A 237 9.83 -2.90 -5.16
C SER A 237 10.52 -2.88 -6.51
N ALA A 238 11.75 -3.41 -6.55
CA ALA A 238 12.50 -3.62 -7.79
C ALA A 238 12.17 -4.95 -8.49
N GLN A 239 11.30 -5.79 -7.90
CA GLN A 239 10.95 -7.13 -8.38
C GLN A 239 9.56 -7.13 -9.04
N PRO A 240 9.46 -7.12 -10.39
CA PRO A 240 8.18 -7.06 -11.08
C PRO A 240 7.24 -8.22 -10.75
N GLU A 241 7.77 -9.42 -10.58
CA GLU A 241 6.97 -10.62 -10.29
C GLU A 241 6.26 -10.52 -8.92
N LEU A 242 6.92 -9.93 -7.92
CA LEU A 242 6.33 -9.66 -6.61
C LEU A 242 5.23 -8.59 -6.70
N LEU A 243 5.46 -7.53 -7.49
CA LEU A 243 4.46 -6.48 -7.69
C LEU A 243 3.20 -7.03 -8.36
N GLU A 244 3.34 -7.85 -9.40
CA GLU A 244 2.21 -8.50 -10.05
C GLU A 244 1.46 -9.44 -9.10
N ALA A 245 2.17 -10.23 -8.29
CA ALA A 245 1.58 -11.14 -7.32
C ALA A 245 0.77 -10.38 -6.24
N LEU A 246 1.36 -9.35 -5.62
CA LEU A 246 0.69 -8.56 -4.59
C LEU A 246 -0.47 -7.74 -5.16
N GLN A 247 -0.33 -7.19 -6.38
CA GLN A 247 -1.42 -6.47 -7.04
C GLN A 247 -2.63 -7.37 -7.30
N ALA A 248 -2.38 -8.61 -7.72
CA ALA A 248 -3.45 -9.60 -7.94
C ALA A 248 -4.08 -10.07 -6.62
N GLU A 249 -3.26 -10.28 -5.58
CA GLU A 249 -3.74 -10.72 -4.27
C GLU A 249 -4.64 -9.66 -3.60
N PHE A 250 -4.26 -8.39 -3.68
CA PHE A 250 -4.94 -7.29 -2.99
C PHE A 250 -5.84 -6.44 -3.90
N ASP A 251 -6.26 -6.95 -5.06
CA ASP A 251 -7.12 -6.23 -6.03
C ASP A 251 -8.47 -5.78 -5.42
N GLU A 252 -8.96 -6.46 -4.38
CA GLU A 252 -10.18 -6.05 -3.67
C GLU A 252 -10.02 -4.74 -2.87
N TYR A 253 -8.77 -4.35 -2.55
CA TYR A 253 -8.45 -3.15 -1.81
C TYR A 253 -8.25 -1.99 -2.79
N ALA A 254 -9.30 -1.22 -3.06
CA ALA A 254 -9.23 -0.04 -3.94
C ALA A 254 -8.21 1.05 -3.51
N CYS A 255 -7.73 0.99 -2.27
CA CYS A 255 -6.66 1.86 -1.77
C CYS A 255 -5.26 1.36 -2.09
N PHE A 256 -5.09 0.12 -2.58
CA PHE A 256 -3.81 -0.53 -2.78
C PHE A 256 -3.35 -0.41 -4.24
N SER A 257 -2.06 -0.12 -4.43
CA SER A 257 -1.42 -0.17 -5.73
C SER A 257 0.05 -0.54 -5.59
N THR A 258 0.65 -1.01 -6.68
CA THR A 258 2.07 -1.36 -6.74
C THR A 258 2.84 -0.38 -7.64
N ALA A 259 4.12 -0.18 -7.35
CA ALA A 259 4.99 0.67 -8.15
C ALA A 259 6.39 0.06 -8.31
N LEU A 260 6.92 0.08 -9.54
CA LEU A 260 8.32 -0.32 -9.78
C LEU A 260 9.25 0.75 -9.21
N LEU A 261 10.16 0.37 -8.32
CA LEU A 261 11.14 1.27 -7.73
C LEU A 261 12.50 0.57 -7.64
N GLU A 262 13.44 1.03 -8.45
CA GLU A 262 14.78 0.48 -8.53
C GLU A 262 15.64 0.82 -7.30
N ALA A 263 16.64 -0.03 -7.03
CA ALA A 263 17.64 0.21 -6.01
C ALA A 263 18.33 1.58 -6.21
N GLY A 264 18.40 2.37 -5.14
CA GLY A 264 18.96 3.73 -5.18
C GLY A 264 17.97 4.83 -5.58
N PHE A 265 16.68 4.50 -5.72
CA PHE A 265 15.56 5.44 -5.84
C PHE A 265 15.73 6.39 -7.05
N ARG A 266 15.79 5.80 -8.24
CA ARG A 266 15.97 6.49 -9.53
C ARG A 266 15.04 5.89 -10.60
N GLY A 267 15.07 6.48 -11.79
CA GLY A 267 14.35 5.98 -12.96
C GLY A 267 12.92 6.51 -13.05
N GLU A 268 12.18 6.01 -14.04
CA GLU A 268 10.82 6.47 -14.36
C GLU A 268 9.85 6.22 -13.20
N GLY A 269 9.94 5.06 -12.53
CA GLY A 269 9.10 4.73 -11.38
C GLY A 269 9.31 5.66 -10.19
N TYR A 270 10.55 6.08 -9.92
CA TYR A 270 10.84 7.09 -8.91
C TYR A 270 10.23 8.46 -9.26
N GLU A 271 10.36 8.89 -10.52
CA GLU A 271 9.79 10.18 -10.96
C GLU A 271 8.26 10.16 -10.88
N ALA A 272 7.60 9.05 -11.24
CA ALA A 272 6.16 8.88 -11.11
C ALA A 272 5.69 8.98 -9.64
N LEU A 273 6.40 8.32 -8.71
CA LEU A 273 6.11 8.43 -7.28
C LEU A 273 6.34 9.85 -6.73
N ARG A 274 7.28 10.60 -7.31
CA ARG A 274 7.60 11.97 -6.88
C ARG A 274 6.52 13.00 -7.24
N GLU A 275 5.72 12.76 -8.28
CA GLU A 275 4.61 13.65 -8.65
C GLU A 275 3.55 13.73 -7.53
N GLN A 276 3.49 12.71 -6.68
CA GLN A 276 2.43 12.50 -5.72
C GLN A 276 3.01 12.08 -4.34
N PRO A 277 3.55 13.04 -3.57
CA PRO A 277 4.29 12.74 -2.34
C PRO A 277 3.41 12.14 -1.24
N PHE A 278 4.05 11.38 -0.37
CA PHE A 278 3.46 10.56 0.68
C PHE A 278 3.47 11.25 2.04
N ASP A 279 2.50 10.93 2.90
CA ASP A 279 2.51 11.38 4.29
C ASP A 279 3.40 10.48 5.16
N VAL A 280 3.43 9.18 4.85
CA VAL A 280 4.22 8.17 5.57
C VAL A 280 4.98 7.30 4.58
N LEU A 281 6.24 7.02 4.88
CA LEU A 281 7.07 6.06 4.19
C LEU A 281 7.52 4.99 5.19
N LEU A 282 7.29 3.73 4.84
CA LEU A 282 7.66 2.55 5.61
C LEU A 282 8.79 1.80 4.92
N SER A 283 9.78 1.34 5.70
CA SER A 283 10.72 0.31 5.26
C SER A 283 10.69 -0.84 6.27
N GLY A 284 10.18 -2.00 5.86
CA GLY A 284 10.11 -3.21 6.68
C GLY A 284 11.37 -4.07 6.61
N ASP A 285 12.20 -3.89 5.58
CA ASP A 285 13.42 -4.67 5.39
C ASP A 285 14.54 -4.17 6.32
N ALA A 286 14.62 -4.77 7.50
CA ALA A 286 15.63 -4.46 8.51
C ALA A 286 17.07 -4.72 8.04
N LEU A 287 17.27 -5.53 6.99
CA LEU A 287 18.57 -5.92 6.44
C LEU A 287 18.94 -5.15 5.16
N GLN A 288 18.14 -4.14 4.79
CA GLN A 288 18.35 -3.34 3.61
C GLN A 288 19.78 -2.76 3.56
N VAL A 289 20.49 -3.03 2.48
CA VAL A 289 21.86 -2.56 2.29
C VAL A 289 21.88 -1.19 1.61
N TRP A 290 22.58 -0.23 2.24
CA TRP A 290 22.71 1.13 1.74
C TRP A 290 24.11 1.35 1.16
N ASN A 291 24.21 1.59 -0.16
CA ASN A 291 25.49 1.94 -0.79
C ASN A 291 25.95 3.36 -0.41
N ASP A 292 25.01 4.30 -0.39
CA ASP A 292 25.18 5.68 0.07
C ASP A 292 23.88 6.06 0.81
N ALA A 293 23.93 5.98 2.14
CA ALA A 293 22.77 6.22 2.99
C ALA A 293 22.24 7.64 2.85
N VAL A 294 23.12 8.66 2.89
CA VAL A 294 22.71 10.06 2.79
C VAL A 294 22.01 10.32 1.46
N SER A 295 22.62 9.93 0.33
CA SER A 295 22.01 10.16 -0.99
C SER A 295 20.70 9.41 -1.17
N GLY A 296 20.60 8.18 -0.64
CA GLY A 296 19.36 7.40 -0.64
C GLY A 296 18.26 8.09 0.16
N LEU A 297 18.56 8.47 1.41
CA LEU A 297 17.64 9.17 2.29
C LEU A 297 17.18 10.52 1.73
N MET A 298 18.07 11.28 1.07
CA MET A 298 17.68 12.54 0.40
C MET A 298 16.65 12.29 -0.72
N ARG A 299 16.79 11.20 -1.47
CA ARG A 299 15.82 10.82 -2.51
C ARG A 299 14.49 10.38 -1.90
N LEU A 300 14.53 9.56 -0.85
CA LEU A 300 13.32 9.16 -0.12
C LEU A 300 12.60 10.37 0.49
N LYS A 301 13.34 11.36 0.99
CA LYS A 301 12.77 12.62 1.48
C LYS A 301 11.98 13.35 0.39
N HIS A 302 12.38 13.27 -0.88
CA HIS A 302 11.63 13.88 -1.99
C HIS A 302 10.32 13.15 -2.32
N LEU A 303 10.17 11.90 -1.90
CA LEU A 303 8.90 11.18 -1.99
C LEU A 303 7.97 11.51 -0.81
N LEU A 304 8.48 12.12 0.26
CA LEU A 304 7.68 12.55 1.40
C LEU A 304 7.19 13.99 1.24
N LYS A 305 5.99 14.26 1.73
CA LYS A 305 5.52 15.64 1.96
C LYS A 305 6.41 16.30 3.01
N PRO A 306 6.46 17.64 3.07
CA PRO A 306 7.07 18.31 4.21
C PRO A 306 6.41 17.85 5.51
N GLN A 307 7.22 17.54 6.53
CA GLN A 307 6.83 16.85 7.78
C GLN A 307 6.33 15.40 7.63
N GLY A 308 6.46 14.78 6.46
CA GLY A 308 6.14 13.37 6.27
C GLY A 308 7.01 12.48 7.16
N LEU A 309 6.42 11.38 7.63
CA LEU A 309 7.08 10.43 8.51
C LEU A 309 7.84 9.38 7.70
N LEU A 310 9.10 9.16 8.06
CA LEU A 310 9.87 7.99 7.70
C LEU A 310 9.89 7.04 8.90
N ALA A 311 9.41 5.81 8.72
CA ALA A 311 9.48 4.75 9.72
C ALA A 311 10.20 3.53 9.12
N MET A 312 11.33 3.14 9.72
CA MET A 312 12.21 2.10 9.18
C MET A 312 12.55 1.06 10.24
N ALA A 313 12.40 -0.22 9.91
CA ALA A 313 13.04 -1.29 10.64
C ALA A 313 14.55 -1.30 10.39
N ASN A 314 15.34 -1.60 11.42
CA ASN A 314 16.79 -1.69 11.33
C ASN A 314 17.26 -2.92 12.09
N ALA A 315 18.20 -3.67 11.52
CA ALA A 315 18.91 -4.72 12.24
C ALA A 315 20.14 -4.16 12.96
N ALA A 316 20.46 -4.73 14.13
CA ALA A 316 21.75 -4.55 14.77
C ALA A 316 22.72 -5.65 14.31
N ASP A 317 24.02 -5.37 14.42
CA ASP A 317 25.07 -6.35 14.12
C ASP A 317 24.96 -7.59 15.01
N SER A 318 25.08 -8.77 14.39
CA SER A 318 25.05 -10.05 15.10
C SER A 318 25.84 -11.14 14.39
N ARG A 319 26.30 -12.15 15.14
CA ARG A 319 27.00 -13.32 14.58
C ARG A 319 26.09 -14.14 13.65
N LEU A 320 24.78 -14.08 13.87
CA LEU A 320 23.78 -14.68 12.98
C LEU A 320 23.86 -14.05 11.58
N PHE A 321 23.92 -12.72 11.49
CA PHE A 321 24.03 -12.02 10.21
C PHE A 321 25.41 -12.18 9.57
N ASP A 322 26.48 -12.23 10.37
CA ASP A 322 27.83 -12.48 9.86
C ASP A 322 27.96 -13.82 9.13
N LEU A 323 27.26 -14.85 9.58
CA LEU A 323 27.27 -16.18 8.97
C LEU A 323 26.13 -16.43 7.98
N THR A 324 25.24 -15.47 7.78
CA THR A 324 24.19 -15.55 6.75
C THR A 324 24.44 -14.48 5.70
N GLN A 325 24.10 -13.23 5.99
CA GLN A 325 24.34 -12.10 5.09
C GLN A 325 25.83 -11.88 4.79
N GLY A 326 26.71 -12.14 5.76
CA GLY A 326 28.17 -12.00 5.60
C GLY A 326 28.81 -12.99 4.62
N LEU A 327 28.06 -13.98 4.11
CA LEU A 327 28.49 -14.78 2.96
C LEU A 327 28.59 -13.94 1.67
N ARG A 328 27.84 -12.86 1.55
CA ARG A 328 27.93 -11.94 0.42
C ARG A 328 29.13 -11.02 0.61
N PRO A 329 30.11 -10.97 -0.31
CA PRO A 329 31.26 -10.08 -0.17
C PRO A 329 30.86 -8.60 -0.04
N GLN A 330 29.72 -8.21 -0.62
CA GLN A 330 29.23 -6.83 -0.52
C GLN A 330 28.73 -6.49 0.88
N TRP A 331 28.46 -7.45 1.78
CA TRP A 331 28.05 -7.18 3.16
C TRP A 331 29.09 -6.41 3.97
N TRP A 332 30.36 -6.49 3.56
CA TRP A 332 31.49 -5.96 4.32
C TRP A 332 31.99 -4.62 3.78
N VAL A 333 32.30 -3.70 4.68
CA VAL A 333 32.93 -2.40 4.39
C VAL A 333 34.25 -2.28 5.13
N ALA A 334 35.28 -1.80 4.44
CA ALA A 334 36.56 -1.49 5.05
C ALA A 334 36.52 -0.11 5.73
N LEU A 335 36.95 -0.05 6.98
CA LEU A 335 37.18 1.20 7.69
C LEU A 335 38.48 1.84 7.18
N GLU A 336 38.39 3.07 6.66
CA GLU A 336 39.53 3.77 6.05
C GLU A 336 40.56 4.30 7.07
N ASN A 337 40.24 4.34 8.37
CA ASN A 337 41.11 4.91 9.43
C ASN A 337 41.17 4.07 10.73
N ALA A 338 41.09 2.74 10.67
CA ALA A 338 41.34 1.93 11.87
C ALA A 338 42.85 1.96 12.18
N GLU A 339 43.27 2.78 13.17
CA GLU A 339 44.63 2.84 13.74
C GLU A 339 45.02 1.54 14.50
N ASN A 340 44.80 0.37 13.90
CA ASN A 340 45.39 -0.86 14.40
C ASN A 340 46.69 -1.11 13.63
N GLU A 341 47.81 -0.73 14.24
CA GLU A 341 49.19 -0.72 13.72
C GLU A 341 49.75 -2.07 13.22
N VAL A 342 48.94 -3.12 13.06
CA VAL A 342 49.44 -4.48 12.71
C VAL A 342 48.67 -5.17 11.59
N THR A 343 47.43 -4.79 11.27
CA THR A 343 46.66 -5.42 10.18
C THR A 343 45.83 -4.38 9.45
N GLY A 344 46.16 -4.10 8.19
CA GLY A 344 45.42 -3.14 7.37
C GLY A 344 43.91 -3.41 7.33
N LYS A 345 43.13 -2.33 7.14
CA LYS A 345 41.67 -2.29 6.93
C LYS A 345 40.85 -3.24 7.82
N ALA A 346 40.33 -2.72 8.94
CA ALA A 346 39.30 -3.43 9.71
C ALA A 346 37.97 -3.47 8.92
N TRP A 347 37.26 -4.60 8.97
CA TRP A 347 35.99 -4.80 8.27
C TRP A 347 34.81 -4.84 9.25
N VAL A 348 33.76 -4.13 8.89
CA VAL A 348 32.46 -4.08 9.57
C VAL A 348 31.35 -4.44 8.59
N SER A 349 30.16 -4.75 9.10
CA SER A 349 28.99 -4.96 8.23
C SER A 349 28.56 -3.63 7.58
N ARG A 350 27.55 -3.70 6.71
CA ARG A 350 26.87 -2.53 6.14
C ARG A 350 25.71 -2.01 6.98
N LEU A 351 25.46 -2.59 8.15
CA LEU A 351 24.46 -2.10 9.06
C LEU A 351 25.01 -0.86 9.79
N PHE A 352 24.12 0.08 10.05
CA PHE A 352 24.45 1.26 10.85
C PHE A 352 23.96 1.06 12.28
N SER A 353 24.79 1.46 13.23
CA SER A 353 24.38 1.64 14.62
C SER A 353 23.32 2.76 14.74
N PRO A 354 22.58 2.82 15.86
CA PRO A 354 21.62 3.90 16.11
C PRO A 354 22.23 5.31 15.97
N ASP A 355 23.44 5.52 16.49
CA ASP A 355 24.13 6.82 16.41
C ASP A 355 24.55 7.16 14.97
N GLU A 356 24.99 6.17 14.20
CA GLU A 356 25.28 6.37 12.78
C GLU A 356 24.00 6.72 12.02
N TRP A 357 22.90 5.99 12.22
CA TRP A 357 21.60 6.32 11.62
C TRP A 357 21.16 7.74 11.93
N ARG A 358 21.27 8.17 13.18
CA ARG A 358 20.96 9.54 13.60
C ARG A 358 21.80 10.56 12.82
N SER A 359 23.08 10.29 12.62
CA SER A 359 23.97 11.13 11.81
C SER A 359 23.58 11.15 10.33
N GLN A 360 23.32 9.99 9.72
CA GLN A 360 22.92 9.88 8.31
C GLN A 360 21.59 10.61 8.05
N LEU A 361 20.59 10.42 8.91
CA LEU A 361 19.28 11.08 8.81
C LEU A 361 19.39 12.61 8.96
N ALA A 362 20.18 13.08 9.92
CA ALA A 362 20.41 14.52 10.08
C ALA A 362 21.09 15.14 8.84
N GLN A 363 22.09 14.45 8.26
CA GLN A 363 22.76 14.90 7.03
C GLN A 363 21.81 14.91 5.81
N ALA A 364 20.87 13.96 5.76
CA ALA A 364 19.84 13.91 4.72
C ALA A 364 18.68 14.90 4.94
N GLY A 365 18.69 15.67 6.03
CA GLY A 365 17.70 16.69 6.34
C GLY A 365 16.40 16.13 6.93
N PHE A 366 16.50 15.05 7.70
CA PHE A 366 15.45 14.59 8.60
C PHE A 366 15.63 15.18 10.00
N THR A 367 14.53 15.31 10.73
CA THR A 367 14.44 15.90 12.07
C THR A 367 13.60 15.01 12.99
N ALA A 368 13.55 15.32 14.29
CA ALA A 368 12.78 14.57 15.28
C ALA A 368 13.05 13.05 15.23
N VAL A 369 14.33 12.68 15.17
CA VAL A 369 14.76 11.28 15.05
C VAL A 369 14.62 10.58 16.39
N GLU A 370 13.77 9.55 16.44
CA GLU A 370 13.58 8.67 17.59
C GLU A 370 13.91 7.23 17.22
N HIS A 371 14.66 6.54 18.08
CA HIS A 371 14.90 5.09 17.95
C HIS A 371 14.10 4.37 19.02
N VAL A 372 13.35 3.35 18.60
CA VAL A 372 12.53 2.54 19.50
C VAL A 372 13.12 1.15 19.58
N PHE A 373 13.56 0.81 20.78
CA PHE A 373 14.06 -0.51 21.13
C PHE A 373 13.00 -1.28 21.91
N GLU A 374 13.18 -2.58 21.96
CA GLU A 374 12.34 -3.43 22.80
C GLU A 374 12.60 -3.17 24.29
N PRO A 375 11.58 -3.27 25.16
CA PRO A 375 11.73 -2.96 26.59
C PRO A 375 12.81 -3.77 27.32
N GLN A 376 13.13 -4.98 26.83
CA GLN A 376 14.10 -5.89 27.44
C GLN A 376 15.48 -5.86 26.76
N ASP A 377 15.66 -5.06 25.71
CA ASP A 377 16.95 -4.92 25.01
C ASP A 377 17.80 -3.80 25.64
N THR A 378 18.45 -4.13 26.75
CA THR A 378 19.27 -3.17 27.50
C THR A 378 20.59 -2.81 26.83
N PHE A 379 21.02 -3.59 25.83
CA PHE A 379 22.29 -3.40 25.14
C PHE A 379 22.14 -2.89 23.71
N HIS A 380 20.90 -2.68 23.25
CA HIS A 380 20.59 -2.24 21.88
C HIS A 380 21.20 -3.16 20.82
N GLY A 381 21.19 -4.46 21.10
CA GLY A 381 21.75 -5.51 20.25
C GLY A 381 20.71 -6.21 19.38
N SER A 382 19.43 -5.85 19.51
CA SER A 382 18.32 -6.40 18.72
C SER A 382 17.94 -5.46 17.57
N ALA A 383 17.06 -5.93 16.69
CA ALA A 383 16.42 -5.06 15.70
C ALA A 383 15.66 -3.91 16.40
N PHE A 384 15.64 -2.74 15.77
CA PHE A 384 15.04 -1.53 16.32
C PHE A 384 14.34 -0.70 15.23
N LEU A 385 13.35 0.08 15.65
CA LEU A 385 12.62 0.98 14.78
C LEU A 385 13.28 2.37 14.80
N THR A 386 13.33 3.02 13.65
CA THR A 386 13.71 4.44 13.54
C THR A 386 12.55 5.23 12.97
N LEU A 387 12.17 6.31 13.66
CA LEU A 387 11.15 7.27 13.25
C LEU A 387 11.81 8.62 13.02
N ALA A 388 11.48 9.29 11.90
CA ALA A 388 12.04 10.60 11.59
C ALA A 388 11.09 11.43 10.70
N LEU A 389 11.09 12.75 10.86
CA LEU A 389 10.29 13.66 10.03
C LEU A 389 11.13 14.33 8.95
N ALA A 390 10.60 14.37 7.74
CA ALA A 390 11.17 15.14 6.63
C ALA A 390 11.12 16.64 6.96
N ASP A 391 12.27 17.32 6.99
CA ASP A 391 12.31 18.77 7.22
C ASP A 391 11.58 19.54 6.09
N THR A 392 11.01 20.67 6.46
CA THR A 392 10.32 21.65 5.62
C THR A 392 11.20 22.35 4.59
N VAL A 393 12.52 22.34 4.76
CA VAL A 393 13.44 22.95 3.80
C VAL A 393 13.69 21.97 2.66
N VAL A 394 13.10 22.24 1.50
CA VAL A 394 13.58 21.72 0.21
C VAL A 394 14.87 22.46 -0.09
N PRO A 395 16.06 21.82 -0.08
CA PRO A 395 17.25 22.47 -0.55
C PRO A 395 17.12 22.60 -2.07
N ALA A 396 16.85 23.80 -2.55
CA ALA A 396 17.01 24.15 -3.96
C ALA A 396 18.50 24.14 -4.31
N MET A 397 19.13 22.97 -4.39
CA MET A 397 20.52 22.82 -4.85
C MET A 397 20.81 21.35 -5.12
N LEU A 398 20.58 20.91 -6.36
CA LEU A 398 21.33 19.87 -7.08
C LEU A 398 20.90 19.85 -8.58
N GLU A 399 20.80 21.02 -9.22
CA GLU A 399 20.82 21.15 -10.68
C GLU A 399 22.11 21.83 -11.13
N GLN A 400 23.27 21.26 -10.79
CA GLN A 400 24.52 21.57 -11.49
C GLN A 400 25.34 20.29 -11.65
N GLY A 401 24.91 19.47 -12.61
CA GLY A 401 25.64 18.30 -13.08
C GLY A 401 25.64 18.26 -14.60
N SER A 402 26.64 18.91 -15.20
CA SER A 402 27.20 18.55 -16.52
C SER A 402 26.29 18.68 -17.76
N VAL A 403 26.15 19.91 -18.29
CA VAL A 403 25.92 20.11 -19.73
C VAL A 403 27.27 20.01 -20.44
N VAL A 404 27.58 18.82 -20.95
CA VAL A 404 28.62 18.67 -21.98
C VAL A 404 28.00 19.13 -23.30
N SER A 405 28.52 20.24 -23.82
CA SER A 405 28.17 20.78 -25.13
C SER A 405 28.53 19.78 -26.24
N ALA A 406 27.53 19.18 -26.87
CA ALA A 406 27.65 18.60 -28.20
C ALA A 406 27.13 19.61 -29.24
N GLY A 407 27.95 19.90 -30.24
CA GLY A 407 27.72 20.95 -31.24
C GLY A 407 26.59 20.64 -32.24
N PRO A 408 26.26 21.63 -33.10
CA PRO A 408 25.16 21.53 -34.05
C PRO A 408 25.64 20.84 -35.32
N ASP A 409 25.08 19.67 -35.64
CA ASP A 409 24.82 19.22 -37.01
C ASP A 409 24.29 17.79 -37.00
N ALA A 410 23.00 17.64 -37.32
CA ALA A 410 22.42 16.56 -38.15
C ALA A 410 20.89 16.63 -38.08
N ALA A 411 20.25 17.08 -39.16
CA ALA A 411 18.91 16.60 -39.49
C ALA A 411 19.02 15.11 -39.87
N PRO A 412 17.98 14.30 -39.62
CA PRO A 412 17.05 14.08 -40.72
C PRO A 412 15.56 13.93 -40.33
N ASP A 413 14.76 14.25 -41.35
CA ASP A 413 13.39 13.89 -41.66
C ASP A 413 12.75 12.70 -40.92
N GLY A 414 11.50 12.93 -40.52
CA GLY A 414 10.55 11.91 -40.08
C GLY A 414 9.28 12.56 -39.57
N ALA A 415 8.51 13.17 -40.48
CA ALA A 415 7.23 13.80 -40.16
C ALA A 415 6.25 12.80 -39.53
N VAL A 416 6.09 12.90 -38.21
CA VAL A 416 4.84 12.58 -37.54
C VAL A 416 4.27 13.92 -37.12
N SER A 417 3.09 14.21 -37.64
CA SER A 417 2.33 15.45 -37.46
C SER A 417 2.18 15.77 -35.98
N THR A 418 3.03 16.68 -35.49
CA THR A 418 2.75 17.46 -34.29
C THR A 418 1.64 18.43 -34.64
N GLU A 419 0.40 18.00 -34.43
CA GLU A 419 -0.71 18.94 -34.29
C GLU A 419 -0.34 19.90 -33.16
N VAL A 420 -0.05 21.14 -33.56
CA VAL A 420 0.02 22.29 -32.69
C VAL A 420 -1.29 22.33 -31.92
N ARG A 421 -1.32 21.86 -30.66
CA ARG A 421 -2.41 22.12 -29.72
C ARG A 421 -2.51 23.64 -29.61
N GLN A 422 -3.47 24.22 -30.34
CA GLN A 422 -3.94 25.57 -30.10
C GLN A 422 -4.31 25.63 -28.61
N THR A 423 -3.93 26.70 -27.92
CA THR A 423 -4.37 26.99 -26.55
C THR A 423 -5.89 27.02 -26.53
N GLN A 424 -6.52 25.91 -26.15
CA GLN A 424 -7.97 25.78 -26.05
C GLN A 424 -8.44 26.48 -24.78
N GLY A 425 -9.45 27.35 -24.91
CA GLY A 425 -9.94 28.19 -23.83
C GLY A 425 -11.02 27.51 -22.97
N TRP A 426 -11.45 28.22 -21.93
CA TRP A 426 -12.58 27.87 -21.07
C TRP A 426 -13.82 28.68 -21.48
N LEU A 427 -14.98 28.05 -21.50
CA LEU A 427 -16.26 28.73 -21.64
C LEU A 427 -17.05 28.60 -20.34
N ILE A 428 -17.45 29.72 -19.74
CA ILE A 428 -18.37 29.75 -18.60
C ILE A 428 -19.72 30.26 -19.10
N LEU A 429 -20.76 29.43 -19.00
CA LEU A 429 -22.14 29.80 -19.28
C LEU A 429 -22.85 30.13 -17.97
N ALA A 430 -23.53 31.28 -17.92
CA ALA A 430 -24.32 31.70 -16.76
C ALA A 430 -25.55 32.50 -17.18
N ASP A 431 -26.45 32.80 -16.25
CA ASP A 431 -27.56 33.71 -16.57
C ASP A 431 -27.08 35.16 -16.63
N GLY A 432 -27.81 36.02 -17.35
CA GLY A 432 -27.44 37.44 -17.46
C GLY A 432 -27.56 38.24 -16.15
N SER A 433 -28.11 37.67 -15.09
CA SER A 433 -28.22 38.28 -13.75
C SER A 433 -28.35 37.21 -12.65
N GLY A 434 -28.35 37.62 -11.37
CA GLY A 434 -28.55 36.70 -10.24
C GLY A 434 -27.27 36.04 -9.73
N TYR A 435 -27.42 34.95 -8.99
CA TYR A 435 -26.34 34.21 -8.35
C TYR A 435 -25.38 33.57 -9.35
N SER A 436 -25.90 32.90 -10.39
CA SER A 436 -25.10 32.27 -11.44
C SER A 436 -24.09 33.25 -12.08
N ARG A 437 -24.52 34.48 -12.40
CA ARG A 437 -23.64 35.54 -12.92
C ARG A 437 -22.50 35.92 -11.97
N ARG A 438 -22.80 36.18 -10.69
CA ARG A 438 -21.79 36.62 -9.71
C ARG A 438 -20.77 35.51 -9.43
N LEU A 439 -21.22 34.26 -9.39
CA LEU A 439 -20.35 33.10 -9.30
C LEU A 439 -19.45 32.96 -10.54
N ALA A 440 -20.03 33.14 -11.74
CA ALA A 440 -19.30 33.07 -12.99
C ALA A 440 -18.23 34.16 -13.12
N GLU A 441 -18.53 35.40 -12.74
CA GLU A 441 -17.57 36.52 -12.72
C GLU A 441 -16.40 36.24 -11.75
N ARG A 442 -16.66 35.63 -10.59
CA ARG A 442 -15.62 35.22 -9.64
C ARG A 442 -14.77 34.07 -10.17
N LEU A 443 -15.40 33.07 -10.77
CA LEU A 443 -14.69 31.94 -11.38
C LEU A 443 -13.82 32.41 -12.54
N GLN A 444 -14.34 33.30 -13.39
CA GLN A 444 -13.58 33.94 -14.47
C GLN A 444 -12.35 34.67 -13.93
N ALA A 445 -12.51 35.49 -12.88
CA ALA A 445 -11.39 36.18 -12.25
C ALA A 445 -10.36 35.19 -11.67
N ALA A 446 -10.79 34.06 -11.12
CA ALA A 446 -9.91 33.02 -10.60
C ALA A 446 -9.10 32.31 -11.70
N LEU A 447 -9.70 32.06 -12.87
CA LEU A 447 -9.04 31.51 -14.06
C LEU A 447 -8.04 32.51 -14.66
N GLN A 448 -8.45 33.77 -14.83
CA GLN A 448 -7.61 34.82 -15.39
C GLN A 448 -6.39 35.15 -14.53
N ALA A 449 -6.53 35.11 -13.20
CA ALA A 449 -5.42 35.31 -12.27
C ALA A 449 -4.31 34.24 -12.39
N ARG A 450 -4.53 33.18 -13.17
CA ARG A 450 -3.63 32.05 -13.41
C ARG A 450 -3.29 31.89 -14.90
N ASP A 451 -3.42 32.97 -15.67
CA ASP A 451 -3.10 33.05 -17.10
C ASP A 451 -3.88 32.07 -17.99
N MET A 452 -5.08 31.67 -17.58
CA MET A 452 -5.94 30.80 -18.37
C MET A 452 -6.89 31.61 -19.26
N ALA A 453 -6.95 31.26 -20.55
CA ALA A 453 -7.87 31.87 -21.49
C ALA A 453 -9.30 31.41 -21.19
N CYS A 454 -10.20 32.35 -20.85
CA CYS A 454 -11.59 32.04 -20.56
C CYS A 454 -12.56 33.11 -21.11
N GLU A 455 -13.73 32.66 -21.58
CA GLU A 455 -14.83 33.49 -22.06
C GLU A 455 -16.07 33.27 -21.18
N LEU A 456 -16.71 34.37 -20.76
CA LEU A 456 -17.98 34.33 -20.03
C LEU A 456 -19.11 34.71 -20.99
N ALA A 457 -20.11 33.84 -21.12
CA ALA A 457 -21.25 34.05 -22.00
C ALA A 457 -22.59 33.79 -21.29
N PHE A 458 -23.64 34.44 -21.80
CA PHE A 458 -24.99 34.40 -21.22
C PHE A 458 -26.02 33.71 -22.13
N GLY A 459 -25.53 32.86 -23.02
CA GLY A 459 -26.28 32.16 -24.07
C GLY A 459 -25.32 31.59 -25.12
N LEU A 460 -25.84 30.80 -26.06
CA LEU A 460 -25.04 30.14 -27.09
C LEU A 460 -24.89 30.95 -28.39
N GLU A 461 -25.61 32.07 -28.51
CA GLU A 461 -25.64 32.85 -29.75
C GLU A 461 -24.28 33.46 -30.08
N GLY A 462 -23.74 33.14 -31.26
CA GLY A 462 -22.49 33.68 -31.77
C GLY A 462 -21.21 33.05 -31.19
N LEU A 463 -21.33 32.05 -30.32
CA LEU A 463 -20.18 31.34 -29.77
C LEU A 463 -19.54 30.40 -30.79
N ARG A 464 -18.22 30.31 -30.72
CA ARG A 464 -17.40 29.37 -31.50
C ARG A 464 -16.92 28.24 -30.59
N LEU A 465 -17.77 27.23 -30.42
CA LEU A 465 -17.57 26.17 -29.44
C LEU A 465 -16.29 25.36 -29.68
N GLU A 466 -15.82 25.27 -30.93
CA GLU A 466 -14.60 24.56 -31.31
C GLU A 466 -13.30 25.15 -30.73
N ARG A 467 -13.36 26.30 -30.06
CA ARG A 467 -12.24 26.96 -29.40
C ARG A 467 -12.05 26.58 -27.95
N PHE A 468 -13.03 25.91 -27.34
CA PHE A 468 -13.02 25.63 -25.91
C PHE A 468 -12.77 24.15 -25.66
N ALA A 469 -11.83 23.85 -24.77
CA ALA A 469 -11.60 22.49 -24.26
C ALA A 469 -12.54 22.16 -23.10
N GLU A 470 -12.93 23.19 -22.37
CA GLU A 470 -13.57 23.09 -21.07
C GLU A 470 -14.80 24.00 -21.07
N ILE A 471 -15.99 23.44 -20.84
CA ILE A 471 -17.25 24.17 -20.79
C ILE A 471 -17.90 24.00 -19.43
N VAL A 472 -18.13 25.10 -18.71
CA VAL A 472 -18.77 25.12 -17.39
C VAL A 472 -20.16 25.72 -17.52
N GLN A 473 -21.18 24.93 -17.18
CA GLN A 473 -22.59 25.34 -17.20
C GLN A 473 -23.06 25.72 -15.79
N LEU A 474 -23.28 27.03 -15.57
CA LEU A 474 -23.81 27.63 -14.33
C LEU A 474 -25.20 28.26 -14.52
N SER A 475 -25.80 28.23 -15.71
CA SER A 475 -27.12 28.81 -15.94
C SER A 475 -28.22 28.06 -15.18
N GLY A 476 -29.17 28.80 -14.63
CA GLY A 476 -30.29 28.26 -13.87
C GLY A 476 -30.01 28.03 -12.39
N LEU A 477 -28.86 28.46 -11.84
CA LEU A 477 -28.60 28.38 -10.39
C LEU A 477 -29.49 29.40 -9.62
N PRO A 478 -30.27 28.95 -8.62
CA PRO A 478 -31.13 29.84 -7.83
C PRO A 478 -30.32 30.66 -6.83
N GLU A 479 -30.96 31.67 -6.24
CA GLU A 479 -30.36 32.45 -5.16
C GLU A 479 -30.36 31.62 -3.86
N PRO A 480 -29.20 31.35 -3.24
CA PRO A 480 -29.13 30.51 -2.04
C PRO A 480 -29.96 31.07 -0.89
N GLY A 481 -30.74 30.22 -0.23
CA GLY A 481 -31.53 30.59 0.96
C GLY A 481 -32.80 31.41 0.67
N VAL A 482 -33.18 31.59 -0.59
CA VAL A 482 -34.43 32.24 -0.99
C VAL A 482 -35.42 31.18 -1.48
N GLU A 483 -36.61 31.08 -0.87
CA GLU A 483 -37.65 30.15 -1.34
C GLU A 483 -38.10 30.47 -2.78
N THR A 484 -37.92 29.51 -3.68
CA THR A 484 -38.31 29.62 -5.08
C THR A 484 -39.83 29.60 -5.22
N ARG A 485 -40.43 30.71 -5.70
CA ARG A 485 -41.87 30.78 -6.00
C ARG A 485 -42.23 29.87 -7.19
N THR A 486 -43.45 29.33 -7.21
CA THR A 486 -43.90 28.32 -8.20
C THR A 486 -43.70 28.74 -9.66
N GLY A 487 -43.94 30.00 -10.02
CA GLY A 487 -43.70 30.50 -11.38
C GLY A 487 -42.22 30.68 -11.75
N THR A 488 -41.36 30.91 -10.76
CA THR A 488 -39.90 30.97 -10.94
C THR A 488 -39.29 29.57 -11.03
N LEU A 489 -39.91 28.59 -10.37
CA LEU A 489 -39.48 27.20 -10.37
C LEU A 489 -39.58 26.57 -11.76
N GLN A 490 -40.68 26.78 -12.48
CA GLN A 490 -40.83 26.29 -13.87
C GLN A 490 -39.75 26.87 -14.79
N HIS A 491 -39.52 28.18 -14.75
CA HIS A 491 -38.50 28.85 -15.55
C HIS A 491 -37.07 28.33 -15.24
N LEU A 492 -36.75 28.09 -13.96
CA LEU A 492 -35.45 27.53 -13.57
C LEU A 492 -35.28 26.06 -13.98
N GLN A 493 -36.35 25.26 -13.89
CA GLN A 493 -36.36 23.87 -14.33
C GLN A 493 -36.25 23.72 -15.86
N GLU A 494 -36.72 24.71 -16.62
CA GLU A 494 -36.65 24.70 -18.08
C GLU A 494 -35.33 25.26 -18.61
N ASN A 495 -34.82 26.37 -18.05
CA ASN A 495 -33.68 27.08 -18.65
C ASN A 495 -32.36 26.31 -18.62
N GLY A 496 -31.95 25.79 -17.46
CA GLY A 496 -30.68 25.06 -17.33
C GLY A 496 -30.63 23.84 -18.25
N PRO A 497 -31.58 22.89 -18.14
CA PRO A 497 -31.65 21.72 -19.01
C PRO A 497 -31.82 22.04 -20.50
N THR A 498 -32.64 23.05 -20.85
CA THR A 498 -32.85 23.40 -22.27
C THR A 498 -31.59 23.99 -22.90
N LEU A 499 -30.87 24.85 -22.16
CA LEU A 499 -29.60 25.40 -22.62
C LEU A 499 -28.53 24.30 -22.76
N THR A 500 -28.44 23.39 -21.77
CA THR A 500 -27.54 22.23 -21.82
C THR A 500 -27.85 21.31 -22.99
N LEU A 501 -29.13 21.01 -23.24
CA LEU A 501 -29.54 20.21 -24.39
C LEU A 501 -29.17 20.88 -25.72
N ALA A 502 -29.42 22.19 -25.84
CA ALA A 502 -29.04 22.95 -27.03
C ALA A 502 -27.52 22.99 -27.23
N LEU A 503 -26.74 23.10 -26.15
CA LEU A 503 -25.28 23.05 -26.18
C LEU A 503 -24.81 21.69 -26.70
N VAL A 504 -25.26 20.58 -26.09
CA VAL A 504 -24.85 19.22 -26.50
C VAL A 504 -25.22 18.94 -27.96
N GLN A 505 -26.42 19.37 -28.40
CA GLN A 505 -26.80 19.26 -29.82
C GLN A 505 -25.89 20.06 -30.77
N GLN A 506 -25.35 21.19 -30.33
CA GLN A 506 -24.38 21.94 -31.13
C GLN A 506 -23.00 21.28 -31.13
N LEU A 507 -22.54 20.75 -29.99
CA LEU A 507 -21.28 19.99 -29.89
C LEU A 507 -21.31 18.76 -30.81
N ASP A 508 -22.40 18.00 -30.77
CA ASP A 508 -22.62 16.81 -31.62
C ASP A 508 -22.61 17.17 -33.12
N ARG A 509 -23.30 18.25 -33.52
CA ARG A 509 -23.27 18.74 -34.91
C ARG A 509 -21.88 19.18 -35.37
N LEU A 510 -21.06 19.69 -34.45
CA LEU A 510 -19.68 20.11 -34.73
C LEU A 510 -18.70 18.92 -34.67
N GLY A 511 -19.12 17.78 -34.13
CA GLY A 511 -18.26 16.60 -33.95
C GLY A 511 -17.10 16.84 -32.97
N ILE A 512 -17.33 17.66 -31.94
CA ILE A 512 -16.33 17.98 -30.91
C ILE A 512 -16.81 17.49 -29.53
N SER A 513 -15.87 17.05 -28.71
CA SER A 513 -16.13 16.55 -27.36
C SER A 513 -15.27 17.30 -26.33
N PRO A 514 -15.60 18.56 -26.01
CA PRO A 514 -14.98 19.23 -24.88
C PRO A 514 -15.41 18.58 -23.57
N ARG A 515 -14.63 18.80 -22.51
CA ARG A 515 -15.06 18.43 -21.16
C ARG A 515 -16.18 19.35 -20.71
N LEU A 516 -17.27 18.75 -20.23
CA LEU A 516 -18.51 19.44 -19.87
C LEU A 516 -18.79 19.33 -18.37
N TRP A 517 -18.72 20.45 -17.67
CA TRP A 517 -19.03 20.56 -16.25
C TRP A 517 -20.45 21.11 -16.06
N LEU A 518 -21.33 20.28 -15.52
CA LEU A 518 -22.69 20.67 -15.15
C LEU A 518 -22.74 20.95 -13.65
N VAL A 519 -22.96 22.21 -13.29
CA VAL A 519 -22.97 22.63 -11.88
C VAL A 519 -24.40 22.87 -11.44
N THR A 520 -24.78 22.27 -10.31
CA THR A 520 -26.05 22.49 -9.62
C THR A 520 -25.81 23.09 -8.23
N LEU A 521 -26.89 23.59 -7.59
CA LEU A 521 -26.88 24.07 -6.22
C LEU A 521 -27.94 23.34 -5.39
N GLY A 522 -27.52 22.38 -4.57
CA GLY A 522 -28.38 21.60 -3.69
C GLY A 522 -29.31 20.62 -4.41
N ALA A 523 -28.94 20.14 -5.62
CA ALA A 523 -29.72 19.13 -6.35
C ALA A 523 -29.78 17.79 -5.62
N THR A 524 -28.79 17.52 -4.76
CA THR A 524 -28.70 16.30 -3.96
C THR A 524 -28.71 16.66 -2.46
N GLY A 525 -29.64 16.05 -1.72
CA GLY A 525 -29.79 16.30 -0.29
C GLY A 525 -28.73 15.55 0.51
N LEU A 526 -27.89 16.28 1.23
CA LEU A 526 -26.94 15.69 2.18
C LEU A 526 -27.64 15.27 3.48
N ASP A 527 -27.38 14.05 3.95
CA ASP A 527 -27.80 13.57 5.28
C ASP A 527 -29.32 13.74 5.57
N GLY A 528 -30.17 13.64 4.53
CA GLY A 528 -31.62 13.88 4.64
C GLY A 528 -32.04 15.36 4.63
N GLY A 529 -31.11 16.26 4.29
CA GLY A 529 -31.33 17.70 4.13
C GLY A 529 -32.24 18.05 2.95
N ALA A 530 -32.71 19.30 2.94
CA ALA A 530 -33.61 19.82 1.91
C ALA A 530 -32.93 19.81 0.53
N VAL A 531 -33.66 19.33 -0.48
CA VAL A 531 -33.24 19.29 -1.88
C VAL A 531 -33.82 20.49 -2.62
N GLU A 532 -33.00 21.16 -3.41
CA GLU A 532 -33.43 22.22 -4.31
C GLU A 532 -34.05 21.60 -5.58
N LEU A 533 -35.38 21.49 -5.56
CA LEU A 533 -36.17 20.82 -6.61
C LEU A 533 -36.00 21.45 -8.00
N SER A 534 -35.64 22.74 -8.07
CA SER A 534 -35.38 23.40 -9.36
C SER A 534 -34.14 22.86 -10.08
N GLN A 535 -33.19 22.24 -9.35
CA GLN A 535 -31.93 21.75 -9.90
C GLN A 535 -31.94 20.25 -10.26
N ALA A 536 -32.91 19.48 -9.73
CA ALA A 536 -33.01 18.05 -9.99
C ALA A 536 -33.09 17.67 -11.50
N PRO A 537 -33.79 18.43 -12.38
CA PRO A 537 -33.81 18.11 -13.80
C PRO A 537 -32.45 18.18 -14.49
N LEU A 538 -31.60 19.15 -14.13
CA LEU A 538 -30.26 19.28 -14.71
C LEU A 538 -29.34 18.14 -14.24
N TRP A 539 -29.41 17.78 -12.95
CA TRP A 539 -28.69 16.62 -12.41
C TRP A 539 -29.08 15.32 -13.10
N GLY A 540 -30.39 15.11 -13.29
CA GLY A 540 -30.91 13.95 -14.02
C GLY A 540 -30.49 13.92 -15.49
N LEU A 541 -30.54 15.07 -16.18
CA LEU A 541 -30.07 15.20 -17.56
C LEU A 541 -28.59 14.84 -17.70
N GLY A 542 -27.74 15.32 -16.78
CA GLY A 542 -26.32 14.98 -16.78
C GLY A 542 -26.07 13.47 -16.75
N ARG A 543 -26.77 12.73 -15.88
CA ARG A 543 -26.67 11.26 -15.84
C ARG A 543 -27.14 10.58 -17.12
N VAL A 544 -28.12 11.15 -17.82
CA VAL A 544 -28.54 10.64 -19.14
C VAL A 544 -27.44 10.90 -20.16
N LEU A 545 -26.86 12.11 -20.19
CA LEU A 545 -25.76 12.46 -21.10
C LEU A 545 -24.54 11.55 -20.90
N MET A 546 -24.16 11.27 -19.65
CA MET A 546 -23.04 10.37 -19.35
C MET A 546 -23.26 8.94 -19.85
N ASN A 547 -24.52 8.48 -19.96
CA ASN A 547 -24.85 7.15 -20.49
C ASN A 547 -25.02 7.13 -22.02
N GLU A 548 -25.60 8.19 -22.61
CA GLU A 548 -25.89 8.23 -24.05
C GLU A 548 -24.74 8.79 -24.89
N HIS A 549 -23.88 9.64 -24.31
CA HIS A 549 -22.73 10.25 -24.95
C HIS A 549 -21.45 10.02 -24.12
N PRO A 550 -20.96 8.77 -24.00
CA PRO A 550 -19.76 8.46 -23.21
C PRO A 550 -18.48 9.14 -23.74
N ASP A 551 -18.45 9.52 -25.02
CA ASP A 551 -17.35 10.28 -25.62
C ASP A 551 -17.32 11.76 -25.16
N LEU A 552 -18.40 12.25 -24.56
CA LEU A 552 -18.49 13.58 -23.97
C LEU A 552 -18.13 13.48 -22.49
N ASP A 553 -16.91 13.91 -22.14
CA ASP A 553 -16.34 13.88 -20.78
C ASP A 553 -17.15 14.77 -19.82
N CYS A 554 -18.27 14.26 -19.34
CA CYS A 554 -19.30 15.01 -18.61
C CYS A 554 -19.19 14.74 -17.11
N HIS A 555 -19.09 15.83 -16.34
CA HIS A 555 -18.99 15.82 -14.89
C HIS A 555 -20.14 16.61 -14.26
N LEU A 556 -20.70 16.07 -13.17
CA LEU A 556 -21.77 16.66 -12.37
C LEU A 556 -21.22 17.15 -11.02
N LEU A 557 -21.34 18.45 -10.76
CA LEU A 557 -20.89 19.08 -9.51
C LEU A 557 -22.06 19.73 -8.76
N ASP A 558 -22.36 19.27 -7.54
CA ASP A 558 -23.43 19.85 -6.71
C ASP A 558 -22.88 20.72 -5.59
N LEU A 559 -23.00 22.05 -5.74
CA LEU A 559 -22.65 23.01 -4.70
C LEU A 559 -23.65 22.95 -3.56
N GLN A 560 -23.15 22.95 -2.33
CA GLN A 560 -24.02 22.97 -1.15
C GLN A 560 -24.40 24.41 -0.76
N PRO A 561 -25.66 24.68 -0.37
CA PRO A 561 -26.18 26.05 -0.17
C PRO A 561 -25.45 26.91 0.87
N ALA A 562 -24.67 26.30 1.76
CA ALA A 562 -23.93 27.00 2.81
C ALA A 562 -22.64 27.69 2.33
N LEU A 563 -22.23 27.48 1.07
CA LEU A 563 -21.03 28.08 0.49
C LEU A 563 -21.23 29.56 0.15
N SER A 564 -20.28 30.40 0.55
CA SER A 564 -20.17 31.75 -0.04
C SER A 564 -19.73 31.66 -1.50
N GLU A 565 -20.04 32.68 -2.31
CA GLU A 565 -19.64 32.73 -3.72
C GLU A 565 -18.12 32.59 -3.93
N ALA A 566 -17.33 33.16 -3.03
CA ALA A 566 -15.87 33.05 -3.07
C ALA A 566 -15.39 31.62 -2.80
N GLN A 567 -16.00 30.93 -1.84
CA GLN A 567 -15.70 29.54 -1.54
C GLN A 567 -16.15 28.63 -2.68
N ALA A 568 -17.34 28.83 -3.22
CA ALA A 568 -17.85 28.07 -4.36
C ALA A 568 -16.94 28.20 -5.59
N ALA A 569 -16.53 29.41 -5.96
CA ALA A 569 -15.60 29.63 -7.08
C ALA A 569 -14.25 28.94 -6.84
N GLN A 570 -13.72 29.02 -5.61
CA GLN A 570 -12.45 28.37 -5.26
C GLN A 570 -12.53 26.84 -5.29
N LEU A 571 -13.64 26.25 -4.82
CA LEU A 571 -13.85 24.80 -4.83
C LEU A 571 -14.06 24.27 -6.25
N LEU A 572 -14.87 24.96 -7.07
CA LEU A 572 -15.04 24.62 -8.49
C LEU A 572 -13.69 24.64 -9.22
N TRP A 573 -12.90 25.70 -9.01
CA TRP A 573 -11.55 25.78 -9.57
C TRP A 573 -10.66 24.59 -9.14
N GLN A 574 -10.66 24.25 -7.85
CA GLN A 574 -9.89 23.12 -7.34
C GLN A 574 -10.30 21.81 -8.02
N GLU A 575 -11.60 21.59 -8.18
CA GLU A 575 -12.16 20.42 -8.85
C GLU A 575 -11.70 20.31 -10.29
N PHE A 576 -11.74 21.41 -11.03
CA PHE A 576 -11.40 21.42 -12.45
C PHE A 576 -9.93 21.08 -12.72
N CYS A 577 -9.03 21.41 -11.80
CA CYS A 577 -7.59 21.19 -11.98
C CYS A 577 -7.01 19.98 -11.26
N HIS A 578 -7.66 19.52 -10.19
CA HIS A 578 -7.16 18.45 -9.33
C HIS A 578 -8.21 17.35 -9.13
N GLY A 579 -9.15 17.21 -10.07
CA GLY A 579 -10.12 16.13 -10.08
C GLY A 579 -9.42 14.77 -10.12
N ASP A 580 -9.98 13.81 -9.41
CA ASP A 580 -9.49 12.42 -9.24
C ASP A 580 -10.19 11.42 -10.16
N GLY A 581 -10.77 11.89 -11.27
CA GLY A 581 -11.54 11.08 -12.22
C GLY A 581 -13.00 10.86 -11.82
N GLU A 582 -13.44 11.40 -10.69
CA GLU A 582 -14.83 11.32 -10.25
C GLU A 582 -15.74 12.20 -11.10
N THR A 583 -16.86 11.62 -11.51
CA THR A 583 -17.79 12.26 -12.44
C THR A 583 -19.07 12.77 -11.77
N GLU A 584 -19.32 12.41 -10.51
CA GLU A 584 -20.41 12.94 -9.68
C GLU A 584 -19.89 13.36 -8.30
N VAL A 585 -19.81 14.67 -8.06
CA VAL A 585 -19.15 15.28 -6.90
C VAL A 585 -20.06 16.30 -6.24
N LEU A 586 -20.06 16.35 -4.90
CA LEU A 586 -20.76 17.35 -4.11
C LEU A 586 -19.74 18.20 -3.35
N LEU A 587 -19.91 19.51 -3.35
CA LEU A 587 -18.93 20.45 -2.79
C LEU A 587 -19.56 21.24 -1.64
N GLY A 588 -19.02 21.10 -0.43
CA GLY A 588 -19.48 21.81 0.78
C GLY A 588 -18.36 22.53 1.52
N VAL A 589 -18.71 23.29 2.57
CA VAL A 589 -17.79 24.21 3.30
C VAL A 589 -16.54 23.52 3.86
N GLN A 590 -16.67 22.26 4.30
CA GLN A 590 -15.58 21.49 4.93
C GLN A 590 -15.33 20.12 4.28
N ARG A 591 -16.15 19.74 3.29
CA ARG A 591 -16.14 18.41 2.69
C ARG A 591 -16.47 18.52 1.20
N ARG A 592 -15.60 18.00 0.34
CA ARG A 592 -15.99 17.48 -1.00
C ARG A 592 -16.67 16.12 -0.76
N GLN A 593 -17.53 15.58 -1.59
CA GLN A 593 -18.16 14.27 -1.39
C GLN A 593 -18.42 13.59 -2.73
N VAL A 594 -18.43 12.25 -2.74
CA VAL A 594 -18.70 11.45 -3.96
C VAL A 594 -19.65 10.30 -3.67
N LEU A 595 -20.23 9.74 -4.73
CA LEU A 595 -21.11 8.57 -4.64
C LEU A 595 -20.28 7.28 -4.55
N ARG A 596 -20.52 6.50 -3.49
CA ARG A 596 -19.93 5.18 -3.32
C ARG A 596 -20.99 4.16 -2.92
N MET A 597 -20.89 2.96 -3.49
CA MET A 597 -21.63 1.80 -3.01
C MET A 597 -20.85 1.15 -1.87
N ARG A 598 -21.48 1.04 -0.69
CA ARG A 598 -20.90 0.33 0.45
C ARG A 598 -21.76 -0.88 0.81
N ARG A 599 -21.08 -1.97 1.18
CA ARG A 599 -21.69 -3.09 1.90
C ARG A 599 -22.07 -2.58 3.29
N VAL A 600 -23.36 -2.59 3.61
CA VAL A 600 -23.82 -2.22 4.95
C VAL A 600 -23.86 -3.51 5.76
N GLY A 601 -22.97 -3.62 6.75
CA GLY A 601 -23.00 -4.73 7.71
C GLY A 601 -24.30 -4.64 8.52
N GLY A 602 -25.23 -5.55 8.27
CA GLY A 602 -26.54 -5.50 8.92
C GLY A 602 -27.65 -6.15 8.11
N LEU A 603 -27.52 -7.45 7.85
CA LEU A 603 -28.68 -8.37 7.85
C LEU A 603 -28.34 -9.70 8.57
N THR A 604 -27.28 -9.74 9.39
CA THR A 604 -27.08 -10.82 10.36
C THR A 604 -28.03 -10.62 11.52
N GLN A 605 -29.29 -10.99 11.31
CA GLN A 605 -30.09 -11.45 12.43
C GLN A 605 -29.50 -12.79 12.83
N THR A 606 -29.11 -12.96 14.10
CA THR A 606 -28.91 -14.30 14.67
C THR A 606 -30.15 -15.13 14.33
N PRO A 607 -30.00 -16.36 13.80
CA PRO A 607 -31.14 -17.24 13.60
C PRO A 607 -31.80 -17.43 14.95
N ASP A 608 -33.04 -16.97 15.06
CA ASP A 608 -33.91 -17.35 16.15
C ASP A 608 -34.21 -18.84 15.94
N ASP A 609 -33.88 -19.70 16.90
CA ASP A 609 -34.08 -21.17 16.80
C ASP A 609 -35.57 -21.54 16.56
N GLU A 610 -36.49 -20.59 16.76
CA GLU A 610 -37.92 -20.76 16.51
C GLU A 610 -38.37 -20.47 15.06
N ARG A 611 -37.48 -19.99 14.17
CA ARG A 611 -37.90 -19.66 12.80
C ARG A 611 -38.05 -20.93 11.97
N PRO A 612 -39.20 -21.10 11.29
CA PRO A 612 -39.40 -22.23 10.40
C PRO A 612 -38.37 -22.18 9.27
N GLN A 613 -37.96 -23.35 8.77
CA GLN A 613 -37.21 -23.44 7.51
C GLN A 613 -37.99 -22.68 6.41
N VAL A 614 -37.31 -21.96 5.53
CA VAL A 614 -37.95 -21.15 4.49
C VAL A 614 -37.36 -21.45 3.11
N THR A 615 -38.18 -21.27 2.07
CA THR A 615 -37.76 -21.25 0.67
C THR A 615 -38.16 -19.92 0.04
N LEU A 616 -37.37 -19.42 -0.91
CA LEU A 616 -37.75 -18.24 -1.70
C LEU A 616 -38.73 -18.66 -2.80
N ASP A 617 -39.78 -17.88 -2.99
CA ASP A 617 -40.85 -18.13 -3.96
C ASP A 617 -41.39 -16.79 -4.50
N PHE A 618 -42.26 -16.79 -5.51
CA PHE A 618 -42.91 -15.58 -6.03
C PHE A 618 -44.41 -15.79 -6.26
N THR A 619 -45.20 -14.74 -6.04
CA THR A 619 -46.67 -14.82 -6.17
C THR A 619 -47.16 -14.76 -7.62
N ALA A 620 -46.44 -14.04 -8.48
CA ALA A 620 -46.71 -13.94 -9.91
C ALA A 620 -45.43 -13.57 -10.66
N PRO A 621 -45.23 -14.07 -11.91
CA PRO A 621 -44.07 -13.70 -12.72
C PRO A 621 -44.04 -12.19 -13.02
N GLY A 622 -42.84 -11.59 -13.05
CA GLY A 622 -42.63 -10.19 -13.46
C GLY A 622 -41.67 -9.44 -12.53
N PRO A 623 -42.07 -8.29 -11.95
CA PRO A 623 -41.16 -7.49 -11.15
C PRO A 623 -40.71 -8.22 -9.88
N LEU A 624 -39.40 -8.17 -9.57
CA LEU A 624 -38.75 -8.88 -8.47
C LEU A 624 -39.32 -8.57 -7.07
N LYS A 625 -40.10 -7.48 -6.93
CA LYS A 625 -40.87 -7.18 -5.71
C LYS A 625 -41.90 -8.26 -5.34
N ASN A 626 -42.21 -9.17 -6.26
CA ASN A 626 -43.14 -10.27 -6.04
C ASN A 626 -42.52 -11.47 -5.30
N LEU A 627 -41.19 -11.45 -5.09
CA LEU A 627 -40.46 -12.45 -4.32
C LEU A 627 -40.86 -12.40 -2.84
N TYR A 628 -41.03 -13.56 -2.22
CA TYR A 628 -41.33 -13.69 -0.80
C TYR A 628 -40.74 -14.99 -0.22
N TRP A 629 -40.52 -15.00 1.09
CA TRP A 629 -40.09 -16.21 1.80
C TRP A 629 -41.32 -17.02 2.23
N ARG A 630 -41.37 -18.29 1.83
CA ARG A 630 -42.40 -19.26 2.19
C ARG A 630 -41.84 -20.25 3.21
N ALA A 631 -42.52 -20.45 4.33
CA ALA A 631 -42.15 -21.47 5.30
C ALA A 631 -42.29 -22.88 4.70
N LEU A 632 -41.30 -23.73 4.94
CA LEU A 632 -41.29 -25.15 4.66
C LEU A 632 -41.78 -25.91 5.89
N PRO A 633 -42.62 -26.95 5.72
CA PRO A 633 -42.94 -27.85 6.82
C PRO A 633 -41.67 -28.61 7.25
N GLY A 634 -41.53 -28.89 8.55
CA GLY A 634 -40.44 -29.74 9.04
C GLY A 634 -40.53 -31.13 8.44
N GLN A 635 -39.41 -31.66 7.94
CA GLN A 635 -39.32 -32.98 7.33
C GLN A 635 -38.31 -33.85 8.10
N ASP A 636 -38.67 -35.12 8.30
CA ASP A 636 -37.73 -36.12 8.80
C ASP A 636 -36.81 -36.59 7.67
N LEU A 637 -35.51 -36.59 7.94
CA LEU A 637 -34.48 -36.98 6.99
C LEU A 637 -34.63 -38.46 6.62
N GLN A 638 -34.79 -38.77 5.34
CA GLN A 638 -34.85 -40.15 4.86
C GLN A 638 -33.49 -40.85 5.01
N PRO A 639 -33.44 -42.20 4.96
CA PRO A 639 -32.20 -42.93 5.20
C PRO A 639 -31.05 -42.54 4.27
N ASP A 640 -31.31 -42.11 3.05
CA ASP A 640 -30.34 -41.79 2.01
C ASP A 640 -30.14 -40.28 1.77
N GLU A 641 -30.72 -39.42 2.60
CA GLU A 641 -30.65 -37.96 2.43
C GLU A 641 -29.59 -37.30 3.31
N VAL A 642 -29.16 -36.09 2.91
CA VAL A 642 -28.32 -35.20 3.72
C VAL A 642 -29.02 -33.84 3.87
N GLU A 643 -28.94 -33.26 5.07
CA GLU A 643 -29.41 -31.91 5.36
C GLU A 643 -28.21 -30.97 5.43
N ILE A 644 -28.22 -29.91 4.62
CA ILE A 644 -27.12 -28.95 4.50
C ILE A 644 -27.61 -27.58 4.97
N LEU A 645 -26.84 -26.90 5.82
CA LEU A 645 -27.03 -25.49 6.16
C LEU A 645 -26.41 -24.64 5.04
N PRO A 646 -27.21 -23.97 4.18
CA PRO A 646 -26.67 -23.15 3.11
C PRO A 646 -26.00 -21.90 3.70
N LEU A 647 -24.72 -21.69 3.40
CA LEU A 647 -23.97 -20.50 3.79
C LEU A 647 -23.89 -19.48 2.65
N ALA A 648 -23.88 -19.98 1.41
CA ALA A 648 -23.97 -19.18 0.20
C ALA A 648 -24.79 -19.93 -0.86
N ALA A 649 -25.52 -19.17 -1.70
CA ALA A 649 -26.23 -19.71 -2.86
C ALA A 649 -25.90 -18.85 -4.09
N GLY A 650 -25.71 -19.50 -5.23
CA GLY A 650 -25.51 -18.81 -6.50
C GLY A 650 -26.80 -18.18 -6.98
N LEU A 651 -26.76 -16.90 -7.38
CA LEU A 651 -27.87 -16.27 -8.09
C LEU A 651 -27.75 -16.56 -9.58
N ASN A 652 -28.52 -17.53 -10.09
CA ASN A 652 -28.44 -17.90 -11.50
C ASN A 652 -29.29 -16.97 -12.38
N PHE A 653 -28.82 -16.71 -13.60
CA PHE A 653 -29.59 -15.99 -14.62
C PHE A 653 -30.93 -16.70 -14.91
N ARG A 654 -30.96 -18.03 -14.79
CA ARG A 654 -32.17 -18.85 -14.82
C ARG A 654 -33.21 -18.40 -13.79
N ASP A 655 -32.80 -18.15 -12.55
CA ASP A 655 -33.72 -17.77 -11.46
C ASP A 655 -34.37 -16.42 -11.74
N VAL A 656 -33.61 -15.48 -12.31
CA VAL A 656 -34.11 -14.17 -12.75
C VAL A 656 -35.10 -14.34 -13.91
N MET A 657 -34.75 -15.12 -14.94
CA MET A 657 -35.66 -15.39 -16.06
C MET A 657 -36.93 -16.11 -15.61
N TYR A 658 -36.82 -17.05 -14.66
CA TYR A 658 -37.95 -17.77 -14.11
C TYR A 658 -38.89 -16.84 -13.33
N ALA A 659 -38.34 -16.04 -12.40
CA ALA A 659 -39.11 -15.06 -11.63
C ALA A 659 -39.75 -13.97 -12.52
N MET A 660 -39.14 -13.65 -13.66
CA MET A 660 -39.69 -12.71 -14.65
C MET A 660 -40.71 -13.33 -15.61
N GLY A 661 -40.92 -14.64 -15.58
CA GLY A 661 -41.84 -15.34 -16.49
C GLY A 661 -41.33 -15.46 -17.93
N LEU A 662 -40.02 -15.45 -18.11
CA LEU A 662 -39.36 -15.54 -19.41
C LEU A 662 -39.00 -16.99 -19.79
N LEU A 663 -39.25 -17.96 -18.91
CA LEU A 663 -39.09 -19.40 -19.17
C LEU A 663 -40.47 -20.06 -19.32
N SER A 664 -40.60 -20.98 -20.28
CA SER A 664 -41.81 -21.79 -20.44
C SER A 664 -41.92 -22.86 -19.36
N ASP A 665 -43.15 -23.27 -19.03
CA ASP A 665 -43.42 -24.33 -18.05
C ASP A 665 -42.67 -25.64 -18.40
N GLU A 666 -42.60 -25.98 -19.69
CA GLU A 666 -41.90 -27.16 -20.22
C GLU A 666 -40.37 -27.11 -19.99
N ALA A 667 -39.76 -25.92 -20.02
CA ALA A 667 -38.34 -25.71 -19.80
C ALA A 667 -37.96 -25.79 -18.31
N VAL A 668 -38.95 -25.69 -17.43
CA VAL A 668 -38.76 -25.63 -15.98
C VAL A 668 -39.12 -26.98 -15.33
N GLU A 669 -40.20 -27.63 -15.74
CA GLU A 669 -40.68 -28.90 -15.14
C GLU A 669 -39.76 -30.09 -15.41
N ASN A 670 -39.09 -30.14 -16.57
CA ASN A 670 -38.22 -31.26 -16.96
C ASN A 670 -36.73 -31.02 -16.69
N GLY A 671 -36.36 -29.89 -16.09
CA GLY A 671 -34.97 -29.55 -15.77
C GLY A 671 -34.48 -30.20 -14.47
N PHE A 672 -33.16 -30.36 -14.32
CA PHE A 672 -32.51 -30.97 -13.14
C PHE A 672 -32.98 -30.40 -11.79
N ALA A 673 -33.27 -29.09 -11.72
CA ALA A 673 -33.73 -28.40 -10.51
C ALA A 673 -35.26 -28.30 -10.35
N GLY A 674 -36.04 -28.66 -11.38
CA GLY A 674 -37.50 -28.48 -11.40
C GLY A 674 -37.97 -27.02 -11.29
N ALA A 675 -39.25 -26.84 -10.95
CA ALA A 675 -39.93 -25.54 -10.82
C ALA A 675 -39.66 -24.82 -9.48
N ALA A 676 -38.38 -24.65 -9.16
CA ALA A 676 -37.93 -23.94 -7.97
C ALA A 676 -36.83 -22.91 -8.30
N LEU A 677 -36.75 -21.89 -7.43
CA LEU A 677 -35.64 -20.94 -7.39
C LEU A 677 -34.46 -21.56 -6.63
N GLY A 678 -33.26 -21.39 -7.18
CA GLY A 678 -32.03 -21.95 -6.63
C GLY A 678 -31.76 -23.38 -7.10
N MET A 679 -30.50 -23.65 -7.44
CA MET A 679 -30.04 -24.97 -7.94
C MET A 679 -28.73 -25.42 -7.30
N GLU A 680 -27.98 -24.49 -6.69
CA GLU A 680 -26.64 -24.71 -6.17
C GLU A 680 -26.40 -23.87 -4.92
N LEU A 681 -25.58 -24.41 -4.02
CA LEU A 681 -25.20 -23.78 -2.77
C LEU A 681 -23.82 -24.27 -2.33
N SER A 682 -23.21 -23.49 -1.45
CA SER A 682 -22.11 -23.93 -0.58
C SER A 682 -22.61 -23.84 0.86
N GLY A 683 -22.33 -24.86 1.66
CA GLY A 683 -22.90 -24.98 3.00
C GLY A 683 -22.33 -26.15 3.77
N ALA A 684 -22.64 -26.21 5.06
CA ALA A 684 -22.15 -27.28 5.94
C ALA A 684 -23.20 -28.38 6.10
N VAL A 685 -22.77 -29.65 6.04
CA VAL A 685 -23.65 -30.80 6.35
C VAL A 685 -24.05 -30.74 7.82
N MET A 686 -25.34 -30.69 8.11
CA MET A 686 -25.88 -30.64 9.48
C MET A 686 -26.30 -32.02 9.98
N ARG A 687 -26.97 -32.80 9.12
CA ARG A 687 -27.48 -34.15 9.44
C ARG A 687 -27.35 -35.05 8.23
N VAL A 688 -27.18 -36.34 8.48
CA VAL A 688 -27.11 -37.38 7.45
C VAL A 688 -28.06 -38.52 7.79
N GLY A 689 -28.69 -39.09 6.77
CA GLY A 689 -29.57 -40.24 6.88
C GLY A 689 -28.81 -41.51 7.28
N ALA A 690 -29.50 -42.49 7.85
CA ALA A 690 -28.90 -43.70 8.41
C ALA A 690 -28.13 -44.58 7.40
N ALA A 691 -28.38 -44.42 6.10
CA ALA A 691 -27.74 -45.14 5.01
C ALA A 691 -26.61 -44.35 4.32
N VAL A 692 -26.43 -43.05 4.64
CA VAL A 692 -25.36 -42.21 4.09
C VAL A 692 -24.01 -42.62 4.69
N ARG A 693 -23.00 -42.83 3.83
CA ARG A 693 -21.64 -43.24 4.24
C ARG A 693 -20.54 -42.27 3.82
N ASP A 694 -20.82 -41.43 2.83
CA ASP A 694 -19.81 -40.59 2.17
C ASP A 694 -19.69 -39.18 2.78
N PHE A 695 -20.59 -38.81 3.69
CA PHE A 695 -20.65 -37.50 4.33
C PHE A 695 -20.90 -37.61 5.84
N GLN A 696 -20.39 -36.65 6.61
CA GLN A 696 -20.57 -36.53 8.05
C GLN A 696 -21.02 -35.11 8.43
N PRO A 697 -21.79 -34.94 9.53
CA PRO A 697 -22.08 -33.62 10.06
C PRO A 697 -20.79 -32.82 10.31
N GLY A 698 -20.72 -31.60 9.78
CA GLY A 698 -19.55 -30.72 9.82
C GLY A 698 -18.72 -30.66 8.54
N ASP A 699 -18.94 -31.56 7.58
CA ASP A 699 -18.32 -31.49 6.26
C ASP A 699 -18.80 -30.24 5.49
N ALA A 700 -17.90 -29.62 4.72
CA ALA A 700 -18.08 -28.35 4.02
C ALA A 700 -18.15 -28.48 2.50
#